data_AF-A0A1I0PFN5-F1
#
_entry.id   AF-A0A1I0PFN5-F1
#
_cell.length_a   1.000
_cell.length_b   1.000
_cell.length_c   1.000
_cell.angle_alpha   90.00
_cell.angle_beta   90.00
_cell.angle_gamma   90.00
#
_symmetry.space_group_name_H-M   'P 1'
#
loop_
_entity.id
_entity.type
_entity.pdbx_description
1 polymer ?
#
loop_
_entity_poly.entity_id
_entity_poly.type
_entity_poly.pdbx_seq_one_letter_code
_entity_poly.pdbx_strand_id
1 'polypeptide(L)'
;MSLVFPELSFYAVSHQDERHEAARPKGIWAICMDKDDKPTGQEDADEVRPVRDGDMSSKHVDPVEPDAEDELSVDRAGESVTDGGASNDRETDESDQDDAPENAPPAQDELAAPDETEADSAALVATARFPRRRKAKGLEKHEVPPELRARRRKRLKWHFGIWSFVMIALAALFLALLSMSVTGHVFVLPKWATERIEQKINSQTNRVKLSLSQVELGVTRLGLPRLRLVDLGVRDETGLEIGRLNAVEGSLLLRPVLSGRVEPASLSLRGAQITIRRSRDGSFDLSLGQGIGASGDLASVLDRIDTVFTTGILAKSERITASNLTITLEDARTGRLWQVTDGALTISQTAQEVDMTLSFDVFNQTEELAETVLGFRSVKGSSAARLTATFKNARARDIAAQTPLLTFLGLVDAPISGALRTVIDETGQVSGLAGTLEFGAGSLSPDPAAKPVEFTGGKVYLDYDPERERMNFAQASLQSDWGEIQADGHSYLRGWSGGWPTELLGQLNVTHARISPPDVFESPLTLGQGSADFRLSLNPFRVDVGQFAITHDGALATGTARIGIGSEGWSVAIDAAADQISPEQVTAFWPLTNGQRTRIWARDNVTKGRFTDVSVAWRKEQGIPAHTALSAAFDGVTVRAVKEMVPIENASGQFTIDGRRLVVTADHGVLRPLDRSGKVVGVLDAAGTSFVIPQMARRPEDPSAPRPPVPAWVDLSVTGPLKAALHLLDDKPFRIFRQNPEGAIGPDMASGRVALGGRIDIAMQPKVPRSAIDYRLAGTLSTVKSDTIVSGRLLELPHADLAVSTEGVSISGKGRLSGVPVTGTWAQTFEAGASSGRSTVTGEMTLDQASLDAFSIGLPKGSVTGSTTGNYEIALARGEAPRISLEASLGGVGLSISALGWSKSQGSKGSLSLSGKLGSAPLIEELKLRAPGLDANGSVIMAEGGGLVAAQFDRVTLGGWLDAPVTLTGRGAGQPVSVTVKGGTVDMRKATLGSGKGGGAGGPPVPISLLLDRLIISKGITITGFDGDFTQTGGGLNGTFRGQIGGGPTISGTAAPQPKGTAFRLTSKDAGGVLRAAGVLKSARNGDMELILAPGGSKGVYDGNLKIKNIDVHDAPAMAELLSAISVVGLLQQLGGQGIPFTDVDARFRLDPDKVTVYEGSATGHSMGISMDGYYFLGSGQMDMQGVISPFYLVNSAGRIFARKGEGLVGFNYTLKGTASDPKVGVNPLSLFTPGFFRDIFRRNPPPRPQAE
;
A
#
# COMPACT_ATOMS: atom_id res chain seq x y z
N MET A 1 35.11 -31.09 -15.56
CA MET A 1 35.61 -32.38 -16.08
C MET A 1 34.92 -33.47 -15.26
N SER A 2 34.11 -34.32 -15.90
CA SER A 2 33.33 -35.41 -15.26
C SER A 2 32.21 -34.97 -14.28
N LEU A 3 31.12 -35.73 -14.01
CA LEU A 3 30.26 -36.61 -14.83
C LEU A 3 29.02 -37.06 -13.97
N VAL A 4 28.09 -37.84 -14.56
CA VAL A 4 27.03 -38.68 -13.90
C VAL A 4 25.71 -38.03 -13.40
N PHE A 5 24.65 -38.19 -14.21
CA PHE A 5 23.28 -38.62 -13.79
C PHE A 5 23.28 -40.17 -13.67
N PRO A 6 22.32 -40.90 -13.01
CA PRO A 6 20.86 -40.65 -12.99
C PRO A 6 20.08 -41.13 -11.73
N GLU A 7 18.73 -41.13 -11.76
CA GLU A 7 17.93 -42.37 -11.82
C GLU A 7 16.44 -42.14 -12.20
N LEU A 8 15.69 -43.23 -12.44
CA LEU A 8 14.36 -43.30 -13.05
C LEU A 8 13.57 -44.52 -12.55
N SER A 9 12.23 -44.48 -12.57
CA SER A 9 11.37 -45.69 -12.58
C SER A 9 9.95 -45.40 -13.07
N PHE A 10 9.25 -46.44 -13.53
CA PHE A 10 8.07 -46.39 -14.42
C PHE A 10 6.88 -47.24 -13.92
N TYR A 11 5.70 -47.04 -14.53
CA TYR A 11 4.60 -47.97 -14.94
C TYR A 11 3.27 -47.15 -15.03
N ALA A 12 2.32 -47.33 -15.95
CA ALA A 12 2.11 -48.35 -17.01
C ALA A 12 1.16 -47.85 -18.15
N VAL A 13 1.35 -48.36 -19.39
CA VAL A 13 0.32 -48.95 -20.34
C VAL A 13 -0.93 -48.09 -20.75
N SER A 14 -1.41 -47.96 -22.01
CA SER A 14 -1.31 -48.74 -23.29
C SER A 14 -1.68 -47.96 -24.59
N HIS A 15 -1.10 -48.38 -25.75
CA HIS A 15 -1.62 -48.40 -27.16
C HIS A 15 -2.09 -47.08 -27.85
N GLN A 16 -1.42 -46.64 -28.94
CA GLN A 16 -1.72 -46.84 -30.40
C GLN A 16 -2.98 -46.09 -30.95
N ASP A 17 -3.01 -45.44 -32.12
CA ASP A 17 -2.01 -45.14 -33.19
C ASP A 17 -2.57 -44.04 -34.17
N GLU A 18 -1.96 -43.55 -35.27
CA GLU A 18 -0.71 -43.88 -36.00
C GLU A 18 -0.03 -42.60 -36.62
N ARG A 19 -0.41 -42.15 -37.84
CA ARG A 19 0.29 -41.13 -38.71
C ARG A 19 -0.73 -40.34 -39.58
N HIS A 20 -0.43 -39.38 -40.48
CA HIS A 20 0.78 -38.92 -41.23
C HIS A 20 0.71 -37.39 -41.54
N GLU A 21 1.86 -36.82 -41.92
CA GLU A 21 2.19 -35.70 -42.87
C GLU A 21 1.08 -34.83 -43.56
N ALA A 22 1.32 -33.58 -44.03
CA ALA A 22 2.43 -32.59 -43.92
C ALA A 22 2.03 -31.22 -44.59
N ALA A 23 3.05 -30.40 -44.95
CA ALA A 23 3.02 -29.24 -45.88
C ALA A 23 2.62 -27.83 -45.39
N ARG A 24 3.63 -27.07 -44.92
CA ARG A 24 3.87 -25.64 -45.26
C ARG A 24 4.29 -25.52 -46.76
N PRO A 25 4.41 -24.35 -47.46
CA PRO A 25 4.85 -23.03 -46.92
C PRO A 25 4.44 -21.69 -47.65
N LYS A 26 4.83 -20.55 -47.04
CA LYS A 26 4.99 -19.17 -47.63
C LYS A 26 3.71 -18.47 -48.18
N GLY A 27 3.60 -17.14 -48.25
CA GLY A 27 4.40 -16.05 -47.68
C GLY A 27 4.29 -14.70 -48.45
N ILE A 28 4.64 -13.58 -47.78
CA ILE A 28 5.00 -12.25 -48.34
C ILE A 28 3.89 -11.22 -48.72
N TRP A 29 3.77 -10.18 -47.87
CA TRP A 29 3.66 -8.71 -48.08
C TRP A 29 2.97 -8.02 -49.30
N ALA A 30 2.24 -6.93 -48.94
CA ALA A 30 2.23 -5.56 -49.55
C ALA A 30 1.06 -5.05 -50.46
N ILE A 31 0.24 -4.16 -49.87
CA ILE A 31 -0.12 -2.77 -50.28
C ILE A 31 -0.57 -2.49 -51.75
N CYS A 32 -1.86 -2.13 -51.92
CA CYS A 32 -2.43 -0.92 -52.60
C CYS A 32 -3.98 -1.05 -52.56
N MET A 33 -4.76 -0.10 -52.02
CA MET A 33 -5.16 1.24 -52.50
C MET A 33 -6.17 1.29 -53.68
N ASP A 34 -7.43 1.47 -53.30
CA ASP A 34 -8.37 2.53 -53.76
C ASP A 34 -9.43 2.27 -54.87
N LYS A 35 -10.54 3.02 -54.69
CA LYS A 35 -11.69 3.37 -55.55
C LYS A 35 -12.89 2.42 -55.82
N ASP A 36 -14.03 2.93 -55.31
CA ASP A 36 -15.30 3.20 -56.00
C ASP A 36 -16.12 2.05 -56.65
N ASP A 37 -17.28 1.75 -56.05
CA ASP A 37 -18.54 1.69 -56.81
C ASP A 37 -19.75 2.12 -55.93
N LYS A 38 -20.76 2.78 -56.52
CA LYS A 38 -21.95 3.33 -55.81
C LYS A 38 -23.09 3.78 -56.75
N PRO A 39 -24.30 3.22 -56.61
CA PRO A 39 -25.59 3.93 -56.81
C PRO A 39 -26.46 3.83 -55.53
N THR A 40 -27.22 4.80 -54.96
CA THR A 40 -28.05 5.99 -55.34
C THR A 40 -29.56 5.74 -55.23
N GLY A 41 -30.32 6.74 -54.72
CA GLY A 41 -31.78 6.70 -54.47
C GLY A 41 -32.13 6.66 -52.96
N GLN A 42 -32.59 7.69 -52.24
CA GLN A 42 -33.16 9.05 -52.47
C GLN A 42 -34.70 9.16 -52.60
N GLU A 43 -35.31 9.92 -51.67
CA GLU A 43 -36.60 10.63 -51.79
C GLU A 43 -36.66 11.80 -50.76
N ASP A 44 -36.29 13.01 -51.20
CA ASP A 44 -36.95 14.34 -51.15
C ASP A 44 -38.18 14.58 -50.20
N ALA A 45 -38.51 15.79 -49.70
CA ALA A 45 -37.86 17.13 -49.62
C ALA A 45 -38.65 18.14 -48.71
N ASP A 46 -38.06 19.34 -48.47
CA ASP A 46 -38.67 20.67 -48.16
C ASP A 46 -39.48 20.90 -46.82
N GLU A 47 -39.64 22.13 -46.26
CA GLU A 47 -39.32 23.51 -46.70
C GLU A 47 -39.13 24.55 -45.51
N VAL A 48 -38.75 25.80 -45.84
CA VAL A 48 -38.87 27.10 -45.10
C VAL A 48 -37.90 27.52 -43.96
N ARG A 49 -37.43 28.78 -44.05
CA ARG A 49 -36.80 29.69 -43.05
C ARG A 49 -37.53 31.05 -43.09
N PRO A 50 -37.53 31.93 -42.04
CA PRO A 50 -36.52 33.03 -41.99
C PRO A 50 -36.18 33.71 -40.62
N VAL A 51 -34.87 34.02 -40.44
CA VAL A 51 -34.24 35.35 -40.12
C VAL A 51 -34.80 36.26 -38.99
N ARG A 52 -33.93 36.66 -38.02
CA ARG A 52 -33.37 38.04 -37.87
C ARG A 52 -32.18 38.19 -36.89
N ASP A 53 -31.41 39.27 -37.08
CA ASP A 53 -30.13 39.66 -36.46
C ASP A 53 -30.28 40.65 -35.26
N GLY A 54 -29.21 41.03 -34.54
CA GLY A 54 -29.35 42.07 -33.49
C GLY A 54 -28.21 42.56 -32.55
N ASP A 55 -26.92 42.35 -32.86
CA ASP A 55 -25.70 43.15 -32.48
C ASP A 55 -25.50 43.99 -31.15
N MET A 56 -24.22 44.10 -30.75
CA MET A 56 -23.49 45.20 -30.05
C MET A 56 -23.63 45.61 -28.54
N SER A 57 -22.43 45.81 -27.94
CA SER A 57 -21.97 46.93 -27.06
C SER A 57 -22.39 47.10 -25.56
N SER A 58 -21.50 46.64 -24.68
CA SER A 58 -20.67 47.38 -23.67
C SER A 58 -21.23 48.32 -22.56
N LYS A 59 -20.51 48.25 -21.41
CA LYS A 59 -20.25 49.24 -20.31
C LYS A 59 -21.20 49.41 -19.09
N HIS A 60 -20.53 49.64 -17.96
CA HIS A 60 -20.97 49.91 -16.57
C HIS A 60 -22.13 50.90 -16.36
N VAL A 61 -22.81 50.77 -15.21
CA VAL A 61 -22.71 51.72 -14.07
C VAL A 61 -23.40 51.14 -12.80
N ASP A 62 -22.81 51.39 -11.62
CA ASP A 62 -23.33 51.11 -10.25
C ASP A 62 -24.47 52.11 -9.85
N PRO A 63 -25.02 52.21 -8.61
CA PRO A 63 -24.74 51.53 -7.34
C PRO A 63 -26.00 51.10 -6.54
N VAL A 64 -25.82 50.74 -5.25
CA VAL A 64 -26.57 51.20 -4.05
C VAL A 64 -26.62 50.12 -2.94
N GLU A 65 -25.98 50.43 -1.81
CA GLU A 65 -26.08 49.81 -0.47
C GLU A 65 -27.38 50.29 0.25
N PRO A 66 -27.87 49.71 1.38
CA PRO A 66 -27.16 49.85 2.68
C PRO A 66 -27.46 48.81 3.81
N ASP A 67 -26.77 48.99 4.95
CA ASP A 67 -27.17 48.78 6.37
C ASP A 67 -27.56 47.37 6.92
N ALA A 68 -27.24 46.98 8.17
CA ALA A 68 -26.39 47.58 9.23
C ALA A 68 -26.09 46.59 10.42
N GLU A 69 -25.07 46.93 11.24
CA GLU A 69 -24.85 46.67 12.71
C GLU A 69 -24.80 45.20 13.29
N ASP A 70 -23.91 44.81 14.24
CA ASP A 70 -22.54 45.25 14.63
C ASP A 70 -21.65 44.00 15.02
N GLU A 71 -20.99 43.71 16.17
CA GLU A 71 -20.84 44.26 17.54
C GLU A 71 -19.36 44.34 18.02
N LEU A 72 -18.90 45.55 18.38
CA LEU A 72 -18.03 45.94 19.52
C LEU A 72 -16.82 45.10 20.04
N SER A 73 -15.61 45.70 19.89
CA SER A 73 -14.52 45.84 20.91
C SER A 73 -13.76 44.56 21.39
N VAL A 74 -12.69 44.53 22.22
CA VAL A 74 -11.80 45.47 22.98
C VAL A 74 -10.34 44.96 22.77
N ASP A 75 -9.28 45.69 22.38
CA ASP A 75 -8.44 46.77 22.96
C ASP A 75 -7.36 46.35 24.02
N ARG A 76 -6.51 47.32 24.40
CA ARG A 76 -5.06 47.27 24.69
C ARG A 76 -4.51 46.80 26.07
N ALA A 77 -3.28 46.26 25.98
CA ALA A 77 -2.05 46.59 26.74
C ALA A 77 -1.78 46.08 28.18
N GLY A 78 -0.47 46.04 28.50
CA GLY A 78 0.12 45.86 29.84
C GLY A 78 0.40 44.41 30.27
N GLU A 79 1.37 44.10 31.14
CA GLU A 79 2.56 44.85 31.58
C GLU A 79 3.49 43.90 32.38
N SER A 80 4.82 43.97 32.19
CA SER A 80 5.85 43.59 33.21
C SER A 80 7.27 43.90 32.71
N VAL A 81 8.07 44.52 33.57
CA VAL A 81 9.48 44.94 33.36
C VAL A 81 10.21 44.81 34.71
N THR A 82 11.56 44.91 34.75
CA THR A 82 12.45 44.85 35.94
C THR A 82 12.51 43.46 36.60
N ASP A 83 13.57 43.01 37.28
CA ASP A 83 15.02 43.32 37.38
C ASP A 83 15.66 42.05 38.04
N GLY A 84 16.95 41.86 38.29
CA GLY A 84 18.16 42.68 38.16
C GLY A 84 19.19 42.22 39.22
N GLY A 85 20.49 42.26 38.93
CA GLY A 85 21.57 41.79 39.83
C GLY A 85 21.79 40.26 39.78
N ALA A 86 23.00 39.66 39.66
CA ALA A 86 24.40 39.99 39.95
C ALA A 86 24.92 39.54 41.33
N SER A 87 26.11 38.91 41.33
CA SER A 87 26.98 38.52 42.48
C SER A 87 26.43 37.49 43.48
N ASN A 88 27.25 36.67 44.16
CA ASN A 88 28.55 36.03 43.86
C ASN A 88 28.77 34.89 44.90
N ASP A 89 29.95 34.25 44.90
CA ASP A 89 30.46 33.33 45.95
C ASP A 89 29.74 31.97 46.07
N ARG A 90 30.37 30.86 46.46
CA ARG A 90 31.79 30.41 46.62
C ARG A 90 31.72 28.86 46.47
N GLU A 91 32.78 28.03 46.39
CA GLU A 91 34.05 28.02 47.12
C GLU A 91 34.99 26.95 46.50
N THR A 92 36.29 27.23 46.30
CA THR A 92 37.45 26.29 46.29
C THR A 92 37.52 25.11 45.28
N ASP A 93 38.65 24.53 44.86
CA ASP A 93 40.10 24.87 44.76
C ASP A 93 40.76 23.72 43.95
N GLU A 94 42.04 23.69 43.50
CA GLU A 94 43.22 24.54 43.72
C GLU A 94 44.20 24.39 42.53
N SER A 95 45.06 25.40 42.27
CA SER A 95 46.40 25.32 41.62
C SER A 95 46.57 24.74 40.19
N ASP A 96 47.43 25.27 39.30
CA ASP A 96 48.21 26.52 39.26
C ASP A 96 48.61 26.77 37.77
N GLN A 97 48.45 27.97 37.18
CA GLN A 97 49.30 29.19 37.28
C GLN A 97 50.53 29.10 36.32
N ASP A 98 50.92 30.06 35.46
CA ASP A 98 50.41 31.36 34.94
C ASP A 98 51.18 31.66 33.62
N ASP A 99 50.85 32.57 32.69
CA ASP A 99 49.71 33.46 32.38
C ASP A 99 49.71 33.73 30.83
N ALA A 100 48.77 34.53 30.32
CA ALA A 100 48.67 35.03 28.93
C ALA A 100 49.37 36.45 28.82
N PRO A 101 49.03 37.44 27.94
CA PRO A 101 48.03 37.51 26.88
C PRO A 101 48.45 38.13 25.51
N GLU A 102 47.50 37.98 24.58
CA GLU A 102 47.17 38.77 23.37
C GLU A 102 47.69 40.22 23.24
N ASN A 103 48.36 40.55 22.11
CA ASN A 103 48.00 41.65 21.16
C ASN A 103 49.01 41.79 19.97
N ALA A 104 48.66 42.60 18.96
CA ALA A 104 49.45 42.91 17.73
C ALA A 104 49.63 44.45 17.55
N PRO A 105 50.34 45.00 16.52
CA PRO A 105 51.21 44.43 15.47
C PRO A 105 52.67 44.91 15.70
N PRO A 106 53.49 45.65 14.87
CA PRO A 106 53.40 46.19 13.48
C PRO A 106 54.44 45.56 12.52
N ALA A 107 55.32 46.34 11.86
CA ALA A 107 56.41 45.91 10.95
C ALA A 107 57.57 46.96 10.89
N GLN A 108 58.66 46.60 10.19
CA GLN A 108 59.84 47.40 9.75
C GLN A 108 61.11 47.50 10.63
N ASP A 109 62.19 46.95 10.06
CA ASP A 109 63.58 47.44 9.94
C ASP A 109 64.63 47.48 11.09
N GLU A 110 65.88 47.31 10.61
CA GLU A 110 67.25 47.57 11.14
C GLU A 110 67.89 46.77 12.32
N LEU A 111 68.97 46.07 11.93
CA LEU A 111 70.33 46.03 12.53
C LEU A 111 70.72 45.14 13.74
N ALA A 112 71.81 44.39 13.47
CA ALA A 112 72.91 43.94 14.34
C ALA A 112 72.83 42.62 15.16
N ALA A 113 73.95 41.88 15.14
CA ALA A 113 74.30 40.75 16.03
C ALA A 113 75.24 41.23 17.17
N PRO A 114 75.54 40.42 18.21
CA PRO A 114 76.53 39.31 18.17
C PRO A 114 75.92 37.92 18.53
N ASP A 115 76.54 36.73 18.36
CA ASP A 115 77.85 36.18 18.82
C ASP A 115 77.97 36.02 20.35
N GLU A 116 78.61 34.98 20.93
CA GLU A 116 79.17 33.69 20.40
C GLU A 116 78.22 32.52 20.83
N THR A 117 78.51 31.21 21.00
CA THR A 117 79.69 30.28 20.95
C THR A 117 79.14 28.86 20.53
N GLU A 118 79.69 27.64 20.73
CA GLU A 118 80.85 27.04 21.42
C GLU A 118 81.29 25.69 20.77
N ALA A 119 82.46 25.18 21.19
CA ALA A 119 82.94 23.78 21.40
C ALA A 119 82.42 22.55 20.58
N ASP A 120 83.25 21.57 20.17
CA ASP A 120 84.74 21.44 20.12
C ASP A 120 85.16 20.20 19.25
N SER A 121 86.46 20.03 18.99
CA SER A 121 87.21 18.91 18.36
C SER A 121 87.42 18.96 16.83
N ALA A 122 88.64 18.91 16.28
CA ALA A 122 89.99 18.87 16.89
C ALA A 122 91.08 19.50 15.95
N ALA A 123 92.23 19.90 16.51
CA ALA A 123 93.32 20.67 15.87
C ALA A 123 94.66 19.86 15.85
N LEU A 124 95.89 20.33 15.50
CA LEU A 124 96.56 21.64 15.28
C LEU A 124 97.33 21.60 13.90
N VAL A 125 98.28 22.44 13.45
CA VAL A 125 99.28 23.42 13.98
C VAL A 125 99.50 24.49 12.88
N ALA A 126 99.37 25.81 13.09
CA ALA A 126 100.29 26.80 13.68
C ALA A 126 101.70 26.88 13.03
N THR A 127 102.47 27.99 13.01
CA THR A 127 102.42 29.28 13.76
C THR A 127 103.05 30.42 12.93
N ALA A 128 103.23 31.64 13.48
CA ALA A 128 103.68 32.84 12.75
C ALA A 128 104.86 33.61 13.37
N ARG A 129 105.39 34.61 12.61
CA ARG A 129 106.12 35.84 13.01
C ARG A 129 107.61 35.82 13.43
N PHE A 130 108.36 36.75 12.78
CA PHE A 130 109.48 37.59 13.29
C PHE A 130 110.88 36.95 13.55
N PRO A 131 112.00 37.73 13.68
CA PRO A 131 112.12 39.18 13.91
C PRO A 131 113.10 40.00 13.00
N ARG A 132 113.22 41.31 13.29
CA ARG A 132 114.28 42.24 12.79
C ARG A 132 115.49 42.27 13.75
N ARG A 133 116.74 42.25 13.24
CA ARG A 133 117.80 43.25 13.58
C ARG A 133 119.10 43.13 12.77
N ARG A 134 119.93 44.19 12.85
CA ARG A 134 121.32 44.34 12.35
C ARG A 134 122.29 43.39 13.12
N LYS A 135 123.58 43.18 12.81
CA LYS A 135 124.60 44.04 12.14
C LYS A 135 125.90 43.23 11.83
N ALA A 136 126.65 43.61 10.77
CA ALA A 136 128.04 43.18 10.45
C ALA A 136 128.22 41.65 10.19
N LYS A 137 129.30 41.10 9.59
CA LYS A 137 130.58 41.54 8.95
C LYS A 137 130.93 40.34 8.00
N GLY A 138 131.58 40.39 6.85
CA GLY A 138 132.30 41.40 6.05
C GLY A 138 133.38 40.67 5.21
N LEU A 139 133.94 41.28 4.14
CA LEU A 139 134.94 40.69 3.20
C LEU A 139 134.34 39.60 2.25
N GLU A 140 134.77 39.38 1.00
CA GLU A 140 135.79 40.04 0.14
C GLU A 140 135.36 39.95 -1.35
N LYS A 141 135.40 41.04 -2.14
CA LYS A 141 136.40 41.42 -3.20
C LYS A 141 136.15 40.87 -4.62
N HIS A 142 136.78 41.56 -5.59
CA HIS A 142 136.95 41.26 -7.02
C HIS A 142 135.68 41.30 -7.91
N GLU A 143 135.70 41.89 -9.12
CA GLU A 143 136.62 42.91 -9.67
C GLU A 143 135.95 43.68 -10.83
N VAL A 144 136.58 44.77 -11.28
CA VAL A 144 136.16 45.57 -12.45
C VAL A 144 137.15 45.36 -13.61
N PRO A 145 136.67 45.15 -14.84
CA PRO A 145 137.24 45.87 -15.99
C PRO A 145 136.17 46.63 -16.81
N PRO A 146 136.56 47.61 -17.68
CA PRO A 146 135.75 48.82 -17.83
C PRO A 146 135.42 49.24 -19.29
N GLU A 147 134.79 50.42 -19.39
CA GLU A 147 134.85 51.41 -20.48
C GLU A 147 134.90 50.98 -21.97
N LEU A 148 133.99 51.56 -22.78
CA LEU A 148 134.41 52.28 -23.99
C LEU A 148 133.51 53.51 -24.28
N ARG A 149 134.03 54.49 -25.04
CA ARG A 149 133.58 55.90 -24.98
C ARG A 149 132.86 56.42 -26.24
N ALA A 150 131.66 56.98 -26.00
CA ALA A 150 131.18 58.30 -26.46
C ALA A 150 131.09 58.68 -27.96
N ARG A 151 130.21 59.69 -28.21
CA ARG A 151 129.94 60.43 -29.48
C ARG A 151 129.00 59.68 -30.46
N ARG A 152 128.13 60.34 -31.25
CA ARG A 152 128.03 61.78 -31.59
C ARG A 152 126.59 62.27 -31.91
N ARG A 153 126.12 63.27 -31.16
CA ARG A 153 125.11 64.35 -31.44
C ARG A 153 124.16 64.33 -32.68
N LYS A 154 122.88 64.68 -32.39
CA LYS A 154 121.84 65.33 -33.25
C LYS A 154 121.26 64.44 -34.40
N ARG A 155 119.94 64.44 -34.69
CA ARG A 155 118.93 65.52 -34.61
C ARG A 155 117.59 65.03 -34.04
N LEU A 156 116.93 65.81 -33.17
CA LEU A 156 115.58 65.52 -32.64
C LEU A 156 114.75 66.82 -32.54
N LYS A 157 114.05 67.21 -33.61
CA LYS A 157 113.08 68.34 -33.63
C LYS A 157 111.96 68.17 -34.69
N TRP A 158 111.54 66.93 -35.00
CA TRP A 158 110.43 66.68 -35.95
C TRP A 158 109.30 65.80 -35.39
N HIS A 159 109.62 64.85 -34.50
CA HIS A 159 108.60 63.96 -33.93
C HIS A 159 107.59 64.64 -32.99
N PHE A 160 107.90 65.78 -32.38
CA PHE A 160 106.99 66.42 -31.40
C PHE A 160 105.70 66.92 -32.06
N GLY A 161 105.78 67.53 -33.25
CA GLY A 161 104.58 67.94 -34.00
C GLY A 161 103.73 66.76 -34.45
N ILE A 162 104.36 65.66 -34.89
CA ILE A 162 103.67 64.42 -35.26
C ILE A 162 102.98 63.80 -34.04
N TRP A 163 103.66 63.71 -32.89
CA TRP A 163 103.07 63.20 -31.65
C TRP A 163 101.96 64.11 -31.11
N SER A 164 102.08 65.43 -31.19
CA SER A 164 100.98 66.34 -30.82
C SER A 164 99.78 66.20 -31.75
N PHE A 165 99.99 66.08 -33.07
CA PHE A 165 98.90 65.87 -34.03
C PHE A 165 98.23 64.51 -33.83
N VAL A 166 99.01 63.45 -33.60
CA VAL A 166 98.48 62.11 -33.27
C VAL A 166 97.73 62.12 -31.94
N MET A 167 98.22 62.80 -30.90
CA MET A 167 97.51 62.91 -29.62
C MET A 167 96.22 63.71 -29.74
N ILE A 168 96.19 64.80 -30.53
CA ILE A 168 94.96 65.56 -30.80
C ILE A 168 93.97 64.73 -31.63
N ALA A 169 94.45 64.01 -32.64
CA ALA A 169 93.61 63.11 -33.45
C ALA A 169 93.06 61.94 -32.61
N LEU A 170 93.86 61.36 -31.71
CA LEU A 170 93.42 60.32 -30.77
C LEU A 170 92.46 60.88 -29.70
N ALA A 171 92.65 62.10 -29.22
CA ALA A 171 91.72 62.75 -28.29
C ALA A 171 90.39 63.10 -28.97
N ALA A 172 90.41 63.59 -30.21
CA ALA A 172 89.22 63.84 -31.01
C ALA A 172 88.50 62.54 -31.37
N LEU A 173 89.23 61.48 -31.75
CA LEU A 173 88.69 60.15 -31.97
C LEU A 173 88.08 59.56 -30.69
N PHE A 174 88.75 59.71 -29.54
CA PHE A 174 88.23 59.29 -28.24
C PHE A 174 86.96 60.04 -27.86
N LEU A 175 86.90 61.37 -28.04
CA LEU A 175 85.69 62.16 -27.83
C LEU A 175 84.56 61.80 -28.80
N ALA A 176 84.87 61.47 -30.05
CA ALA A 176 83.88 61.00 -31.02
C ALA A 176 83.33 59.61 -30.65
N LEU A 177 84.19 58.66 -30.30
CA LEU A 177 83.80 57.32 -29.85
C LEU A 177 83.04 57.35 -28.51
N LEU A 178 83.43 58.23 -27.59
CA LEU A 178 82.72 58.47 -26.33
C LEU A 178 81.36 59.11 -26.58
N SER A 179 81.28 60.09 -27.50
CA SER A 179 80.01 60.69 -27.93
C SER A 179 79.09 59.64 -28.56
N MET A 180 79.58 58.78 -29.46
CA MET A 180 78.82 57.66 -30.05
C MET A 180 78.34 56.67 -28.97
N SER A 181 79.20 56.33 -28.00
CA SER A 181 78.88 55.45 -26.87
C SER A 181 77.75 56.01 -25.98
N VAL A 182 77.77 57.30 -25.69
CA VAL A 182 76.79 57.98 -24.83
C VAL A 182 75.49 58.31 -25.57
N THR A 183 75.58 58.87 -26.77
CA THR A 183 74.42 59.34 -27.57
C THR A 183 73.80 58.27 -28.45
N GLY A 184 74.42 57.08 -28.54
CA GLY A 184 73.99 55.97 -29.39
C GLY A 184 74.11 56.24 -30.91
N HIS A 185 74.67 57.38 -31.31
CA HIS A 185 74.80 57.76 -32.72
C HIS A 185 75.70 56.79 -33.51
N VAL A 186 75.27 56.49 -34.73
CA VAL A 186 75.98 55.63 -35.68
C VAL A 186 76.40 56.42 -36.91
N PHE A 187 77.48 55.97 -37.54
CA PHE A 187 78.06 56.55 -38.75
C PHE A 187 77.85 55.60 -39.93
N VAL A 188 77.10 56.04 -40.95
CA VAL A 188 76.89 55.26 -42.18
C VAL A 188 78.20 55.24 -42.99
N LEU A 189 78.71 54.05 -43.28
CA LEU A 189 79.94 53.88 -44.04
C LEU A 189 79.73 54.21 -45.54
N PRO A 190 80.72 54.84 -46.21
CA PRO A 190 80.67 55.05 -47.65
C PRO A 190 80.59 53.73 -48.42
N LYS A 191 79.96 53.73 -49.62
CA LYS A 191 79.73 52.51 -50.42
C LYS A 191 80.96 51.63 -50.62
N TRP A 192 82.13 52.21 -50.93
CA TRP A 192 83.39 51.46 -51.09
C TRP A 192 83.80 50.65 -49.85
N ALA A 193 83.42 51.12 -48.64
CA ALA A 193 83.69 50.43 -47.38
C ALA A 193 82.65 49.33 -47.13
N THR A 194 81.37 49.59 -47.43
CA THR A 194 80.29 48.58 -47.42
C THR A 194 80.62 47.42 -48.36
N GLU A 195 80.94 47.69 -49.62
CA GLU A 195 81.33 46.69 -50.63
C GLU A 195 82.55 45.86 -50.19
N ARG A 196 83.54 46.50 -49.56
CA ARG A 196 84.76 45.82 -49.08
C ARG A 196 84.50 45.00 -47.81
N ILE A 197 83.54 45.39 -46.97
CA ILE A 197 83.05 44.59 -45.84
C ILE A 197 82.24 43.39 -46.35
N GLU A 198 81.35 43.60 -47.32
CA GLU A 198 80.58 42.53 -47.97
C GLU A 198 81.52 41.47 -48.57
N GLN A 199 82.48 41.88 -49.42
CA GLN A 199 83.50 41.00 -49.99
C GLN A 199 84.31 40.29 -48.90
N LYS A 200 84.64 40.97 -47.78
CA LYS A 200 85.44 40.37 -46.71
C LYS A 200 84.66 39.32 -45.93
N ILE A 201 83.39 39.55 -45.61
CA ILE A 201 82.54 38.56 -44.95
C ILE A 201 82.27 37.39 -45.92
N ASN A 202 81.97 37.67 -47.19
CA ASN A 202 81.77 36.63 -48.21
C ASN A 202 83.04 35.79 -48.44
N SER A 203 84.25 36.35 -48.27
CA SER A 203 85.51 35.58 -48.30
C SER A 203 85.72 34.63 -47.10
N GLN A 204 84.80 34.64 -46.12
CA GLN A 204 84.85 33.82 -44.90
C GLN A 204 83.70 32.79 -44.84
N THR A 205 82.83 32.73 -45.86
CA THR A 205 81.75 31.73 -45.99
C THR A 205 81.78 31.09 -47.38
N ASN A 206 81.88 29.76 -47.42
CA ASN A 206 81.92 29.01 -48.68
C ASN A 206 80.52 28.59 -49.19
N ARG A 207 79.47 28.70 -48.36
CA ARG A 207 78.12 28.15 -48.63
C ARG A 207 77.05 29.19 -48.98
N VAL A 208 77.30 30.45 -48.62
CA VAL A 208 76.32 31.53 -48.62
C VAL A 208 77.03 32.84 -48.97
N LYS A 209 76.43 33.64 -49.86
CA LYS A 209 76.86 35.00 -50.23
C LYS A 209 75.88 36.00 -49.62
N LEU A 210 76.39 36.99 -48.90
CA LEU A 210 75.62 38.08 -48.32
C LEU A 210 75.64 39.30 -49.25
N SER A 211 74.57 40.09 -49.23
CA SER A 211 74.50 41.40 -49.89
C SER A 211 73.96 42.48 -48.94
N LEU A 212 74.59 43.65 -48.93
CA LEU A 212 74.39 44.71 -47.95
C LEU A 212 73.90 46.00 -48.61
N SER A 213 72.74 46.50 -48.18
CA SER A 213 72.25 47.82 -48.61
C SER A 213 73.09 48.96 -48.01
N GLN A 214 73.36 48.89 -46.71
CA GLN A 214 74.24 49.82 -46.00
C GLN A 214 74.85 49.20 -44.73
N VAL A 215 75.97 49.79 -44.27
CA VAL A 215 76.65 49.41 -43.03
C VAL A 215 76.82 50.63 -42.14
N GLU A 216 76.32 50.54 -40.93
CA GLU A 216 76.42 51.53 -39.86
C GLU A 216 77.50 51.09 -38.86
N LEU A 217 78.41 52.00 -38.50
CA LEU A 217 79.44 51.79 -37.48
C LEU A 217 79.16 52.68 -36.27
N GLY A 218 79.25 52.13 -35.06
CA GLY A 218 79.11 52.88 -33.82
C GLY A 218 79.88 52.25 -32.67
N VAL A 219 79.54 52.66 -31.45
CA VAL A 219 80.14 52.16 -30.22
C VAL A 219 79.03 51.76 -29.24
N THR A 220 79.22 50.67 -28.50
CA THR A 220 78.31 50.31 -27.40
C THR A 220 78.57 51.20 -26.19
N ARG A 221 77.61 51.27 -25.24
CA ARG A 221 77.82 51.95 -23.93
C ARG A 221 79.02 51.43 -23.13
N LEU A 222 79.53 50.23 -23.47
CA LEU A 222 80.72 49.61 -22.87
C LEU A 222 82.02 49.91 -23.66
N GLY A 223 81.98 50.80 -24.65
CA GLY A 223 83.16 51.18 -25.45
C GLY A 223 83.56 50.18 -26.55
N LEU A 224 82.77 49.13 -26.79
CA LEU A 224 83.06 48.12 -27.82
C LEU A 224 82.63 48.60 -29.21
N PRO A 225 83.37 48.28 -30.29
CA PRO A 225 82.92 48.53 -31.66
C PRO A 225 81.61 47.79 -31.96
N ARG A 226 80.63 48.53 -32.49
CA ARG A 226 79.29 48.05 -32.88
C ARG A 226 79.14 48.20 -34.38
N LEU A 227 78.82 47.11 -35.08
CA LEU A 227 78.55 47.09 -36.51
C LEU A 227 77.07 46.76 -36.72
N ARG A 228 76.38 47.50 -37.59
CA ARG A 228 74.98 47.26 -37.92
C ARG A 228 74.81 47.21 -39.43
N LEU A 229 74.53 46.02 -39.92
CA LEU A 229 74.21 45.69 -41.29
C LEU A 229 72.70 45.92 -41.46
N VAL A 230 72.28 46.74 -42.42
CA VAL A 230 70.85 47.01 -42.67
C VAL A 230 70.46 46.45 -44.02
N ASP A 231 69.27 45.83 -44.07
CA ASP A 231 68.71 45.17 -45.25
C ASP A 231 69.70 44.15 -45.84
N LEU A 232 69.99 43.13 -45.03
CA LEU A 232 70.92 42.04 -45.33
C LEU A 232 70.21 40.96 -46.14
N GLY A 233 70.46 40.94 -47.46
CA GLY A 233 70.07 39.84 -48.33
C GLY A 233 71.04 38.66 -48.19
N VAL A 234 70.50 37.44 -48.19
CA VAL A 234 71.22 36.17 -48.02
C VAL A 234 70.98 35.34 -49.28
N ARG A 235 72.06 34.95 -49.97
CA ARG A 235 72.00 34.19 -51.23
C ARG A 235 72.82 32.91 -51.15
N ASP A 236 72.40 31.88 -51.87
CA ASP A 236 73.07 30.59 -51.92
C ASP A 236 74.30 30.59 -52.87
N GLU A 237 74.81 29.39 -53.17
CA GLU A 237 75.86 29.20 -54.15
C GLU A 237 75.40 29.54 -55.59
N THR A 238 74.14 29.26 -55.95
CA THR A 238 73.57 29.53 -57.29
C THR A 238 73.26 31.01 -57.54
N GLY A 239 73.06 31.81 -56.48
CA GLY A 239 72.70 33.23 -56.54
C GLY A 239 71.21 33.51 -56.29
N LEU A 240 70.42 32.50 -55.91
CA LEU A 240 69.04 32.64 -55.45
C LEU A 240 69.03 33.35 -54.08
N GLU A 241 68.08 34.28 -53.87
CA GLU A 241 67.90 34.95 -52.58
C GLU A 241 67.14 34.04 -51.62
N ILE A 242 67.89 33.33 -50.77
CA ILE A 242 67.38 32.34 -49.82
C ILE A 242 66.92 32.97 -48.49
N GLY A 243 67.14 34.26 -48.26
CA GLY A 243 66.62 34.94 -47.07
C GLY A 243 66.94 36.42 -47.05
N ARG A 244 66.27 37.17 -46.17
CA ARG A 244 66.47 38.60 -45.99
C ARG A 244 66.22 39.00 -44.54
N LEU A 245 67.04 39.90 -44.02
CA LEU A 245 67.01 40.35 -42.62
C LEU A 245 67.00 41.88 -42.56
N ASN A 246 65.99 42.45 -41.90
CA ASN A 246 65.78 43.91 -41.85
C ASN A 246 67.00 44.64 -41.26
N ALA A 247 67.59 44.07 -40.19
CA ALA A 247 68.90 44.47 -39.70
C ALA A 247 69.60 43.32 -38.97
N VAL A 248 70.92 43.31 -39.04
CA VAL A 248 71.81 42.48 -38.22
C VAL A 248 72.84 43.38 -37.54
N GLU A 249 72.77 43.46 -36.23
CA GLU A 249 73.63 44.28 -35.40
C GLU A 249 74.54 43.37 -34.55
N GLY A 250 75.80 43.74 -34.35
CA GLY A 250 76.70 42.98 -33.50
C GLY A 250 77.82 43.82 -32.90
N SER A 251 78.29 43.42 -31.72
CA SER A 251 79.53 43.94 -31.14
C SER A 251 80.70 43.04 -31.53
N LEU A 252 81.87 43.62 -31.82
CA LEU A 252 83.01 42.87 -32.37
C LEU A 252 84.15 42.71 -31.36
N LEU A 253 84.75 41.52 -31.32
CA LEU A 253 85.94 41.26 -30.50
C LEU A 253 87.16 41.99 -31.08
N LEU A 254 87.72 42.94 -30.30
CA LEU A 254 88.78 43.84 -30.77
C LEU A 254 90.06 43.11 -31.23
N ARG A 255 90.45 42.01 -30.55
CA ARG A 255 91.63 41.21 -30.91
C ARG A 255 91.50 40.53 -32.29
N PRO A 256 90.44 39.75 -32.58
CA PRO A 256 90.14 39.26 -33.93
C PRO A 256 90.12 40.33 -35.02
N VAL A 257 89.43 41.46 -34.79
CA VAL A 257 89.30 42.55 -35.78
C VAL A 257 90.67 43.10 -36.20
N LEU A 258 91.56 43.33 -35.23
CA LEU A 258 92.94 43.75 -35.51
C LEU A 258 93.78 42.70 -36.27
N SER A 259 93.35 41.43 -36.28
CA SER A 259 93.93 40.35 -37.10
C SER A 259 93.22 40.13 -38.45
N GLY A 260 92.26 40.98 -38.81
CA GLY A 260 91.49 40.85 -40.06
C GLY A 260 90.40 39.77 -40.04
N ARG A 261 89.97 39.34 -38.85
CA ARG A 261 88.87 38.39 -38.62
C ARG A 261 87.67 39.10 -38.00
N VAL A 262 86.47 38.76 -38.45
CA VAL A 262 85.21 39.35 -37.97
C VAL A 262 84.54 38.33 -37.05
N GLU A 263 84.86 38.40 -35.76
CA GLU A 263 84.31 37.49 -34.73
C GLU A 263 83.38 38.31 -33.79
N PRO A 264 82.06 38.05 -33.78
CA PRO A 264 81.11 38.79 -32.96
C PRO A 264 81.16 38.33 -31.49
N ALA A 265 81.17 39.29 -30.56
CA ALA A 265 80.98 39.05 -29.12
C ALA A 265 79.49 38.94 -28.76
N SER A 266 78.65 39.74 -29.43
CA SER A 266 77.19 39.64 -29.35
C SER A 266 76.53 39.94 -30.68
N LEU A 267 75.31 39.44 -30.88
CA LEU A 267 74.52 39.62 -32.10
C LEU A 267 73.05 39.98 -31.78
N SER A 268 72.41 40.77 -32.64
CA SER A 268 71.00 41.13 -32.58
C SER A 268 70.40 41.16 -33.99
N LEU A 269 69.47 40.24 -34.24
CA LEU A 269 68.79 40.05 -35.52
C LEU A 269 67.41 40.70 -35.48
N ARG A 270 66.93 41.27 -36.60
CA ARG A 270 65.57 41.82 -36.71
C ARG A 270 64.87 41.39 -37.98
N GLY A 271 63.62 40.95 -37.86
CA GLY A 271 62.79 40.56 -39.01
C GLY A 271 63.22 39.25 -39.67
N ALA A 272 63.64 38.26 -38.88
CA ALA A 272 64.01 36.95 -39.43
C ALA A 272 62.78 36.04 -39.61
N GLN A 273 62.77 35.27 -40.68
CA GLN A 273 61.72 34.29 -40.99
C GLN A 273 62.28 32.88 -40.81
N ILE A 274 61.57 32.06 -40.05
CA ILE A 274 61.94 30.67 -39.73
C ILE A 274 60.75 29.77 -40.08
N THR A 275 60.95 28.80 -40.97
CA THR A 275 59.94 27.77 -41.26
C THR A 275 60.44 26.44 -40.71
N ILE A 276 59.67 25.87 -39.79
CA ILE A 276 59.88 24.54 -39.21
C ILE A 276 58.83 23.63 -39.82
N ARG A 277 59.24 22.56 -40.50
CA ARG A 277 58.32 21.55 -41.00
C ARG A 277 58.49 20.24 -40.24
N ARG A 278 57.38 19.67 -39.76
CA ARG A 278 57.30 18.36 -39.12
C ARG A 278 56.67 17.36 -40.08
N SER A 279 57.41 16.29 -40.36
CA SER A 279 56.98 15.19 -41.23
C SER A 279 56.04 14.23 -40.52
N ARG A 280 55.35 13.37 -41.30
CA ARG A 280 54.45 12.33 -40.75
C ARG A 280 55.15 11.27 -39.90
N ASP A 281 56.43 11.02 -40.15
CA ASP A 281 57.29 10.13 -39.35
C ASP A 281 57.84 10.80 -38.07
N GLY A 282 57.54 12.08 -37.86
CA GLY A 282 58.03 12.86 -36.72
C GLY A 282 59.39 13.54 -36.94
N SER A 283 60.04 13.36 -38.09
CA SER A 283 61.25 14.12 -38.45
C SER A 283 60.96 15.62 -38.57
N PHE A 284 61.97 16.43 -38.28
CA PHE A 284 61.93 17.88 -38.38
C PHE A 284 62.85 18.38 -39.50
N ASP A 285 62.42 19.46 -40.13
CA ASP A 285 63.10 20.16 -41.21
C ASP A 285 63.05 21.66 -40.88
N LEU A 286 64.08 22.13 -40.18
CA LEU A 286 64.23 23.53 -39.77
C LEU A 286 64.89 24.32 -40.90
N SER A 287 64.25 25.40 -41.34
CA SER A 287 64.75 26.29 -42.39
C SER A 287 64.70 27.77 -41.98
N LEU A 288 65.79 28.48 -42.24
CA LEU A 288 65.90 29.94 -42.13
C LEU A 288 65.86 30.49 -43.56
N GLY A 289 64.64 30.77 -44.04
CA GLY A 289 64.38 31.02 -45.45
C GLY A 289 64.62 29.79 -46.35
N GLN A 290 64.81 29.99 -47.64
CA GLN A 290 64.81 28.94 -48.67
C GLN A 290 66.19 28.33 -48.96
N GLY A 291 67.01 28.04 -47.94
CA GLY A 291 68.29 27.34 -48.19
C GLY A 291 69.24 27.10 -47.02
N ILE A 292 69.08 27.76 -45.87
CA ILE A 292 69.86 27.45 -44.66
C ILE A 292 68.98 26.59 -43.77
N GLY A 293 69.38 25.34 -43.46
CA GLY A 293 68.54 24.46 -42.66
C GLY A 293 69.23 23.23 -42.06
N ALA A 294 68.47 22.54 -41.22
CA ALA A 294 68.84 21.33 -40.51
C ALA A 294 67.65 20.36 -40.52
N SER A 295 67.86 19.16 -41.06
CA SER A 295 66.85 18.11 -41.15
C SER A 295 67.32 16.78 -40.52
N GLY A 296 66.38 16.08 -39.90
CA GLY A 296 66.62 14.83 -39.17
C GLY A 296 65.55 14.55 -38.12
N ASP A 297 65.85 13.69 -37.16
CA ASP A 297 65.11 13.62 -35.90
C ASP A 297 65.42 14.84 -35.01
N LEU A 298 64.74 14.95 -33.85
CA LEU A 298 64.95 16.09 -32.96
C LEU A 298 66.40 16.16 -32.42
N ALA A 299 66.99 15.03 -32.05
CA ALA A 299 68.36 14.96 -31.53
C ALA A 299 69.38 15.48 -32.57
N SER A 300 69.36 14.94 -33.80
CA SER A 300 70.28 15.36 -34.85
C SER A 300 70.03 16.79 -35.36
N VAL A 301 68.83 17.34 -35.22
CA VAL A 301 68.60 18.79 -35.44
C VAL A 301 69.24 19.64 -34.33
N LEU A 302 69.17 19.20 -33.07
CA LEU A 302 69.81 19.87 -31.94
C LEU A 302 71.36 19.78 -31.98
N ASP A 303 71.92 18.61 -32.30
CA ASP A 303 73.37 18.42 -32.47
C ASP A 303 73.94 19.32 -33.59
N ARG A 304 73.18 19.51 -34.67
CA ARG A 304 73.53 20.46 -35.76
C ARG A 304 73.52 21.92 -35.27
N ILE A 305 72.63 22.28 -34.36
CA ILE A 305 72.60 23.62 -33.77
C ILE A 305 73.80 23.82 -32.83
N ASP A 306 74.14 22.85 -31.97
CA ASP A 306 75.35 22.93 -31.13
C ASP A 306 76.65 22.96 -31.98
N THR A 307 76.68 22.26 -33.11
CA THR A 307 77.80 22.30 -34.06
C THR A 307 78.13 23.74 -34.52
N VAL A 308 77.11 24.59 -34.70
CA VAL A 308 77.28 26.02 -35.07
C VAL A 308 77.90 26.83 -33.92
N PHE A 309 77.58 26.49 -32.66
CA PHE A 309 78.07 27.17 -31.45
C PHE A 309 79.39 26.59 -30.91
N THR A 310 79.86 25.45 -31.41
CA THR A 310 81.15 24.85 -31.06
C THR A 310 82.24 25.11 -32.09
N THR A 311 81.92 25.12 -33.40
CA THR A 311 82.92 25.19 -34.48
C THR A 311 82.77 26.36 -35.46
N GLY A 312 81.64 27.08 -35.46
CA GLY A 312 81.34 28.14 -36.42
C GLY A 312 81.81 29.55 -36.02
N ILE A 313 81.50 30.54 -36.86
CA ILE A 313 81.74 31.98 -36.61
C ILE A 313 81.05 32.50 -35.32
N LEU A 314 80.06 31.76 -34.81
CA LEU A 314 79.32 32.09 -33.58
C LEU A 314 79.93 31.44 -32.32
N ALA A 315 80.98 30.61 -32.42
CA ALA A 315 81.57 29.86 -31.29
C ALA A 315 82.35 30.70 -30.25
N LYS A 316 82.27 32.04 -30.36
CA LYS A 316 82.78 33.04 -29.41
C LYS A 316 81.78 34.16 -29.08
N SER A 317 80.53 34.04 -29.54
CA SER A 317 79.46 35.01 -29.23
C SER A 317 78.79 34.66 -27.90
N GLU A 318 78.92 35.50 -26.88
CA GLU A 318 78.38 35.26 -25.54
C GLU A 318 76.85 35.33 -25.52
N ARG A 319 76.26 36.21 -26.35
CA ARG A 319 74.81 36.41 -26.44
C ARG A 319 74.35 36.77 -27.86
N ILE A 320 73.36 36.04 -28.36
CA ILE A 320 72.59 36.37 -29.56
C ILE A 320 71.17 36.73 -29.15
N THR A 321 70.58 37.69 -29.85
CA THR A 321 69.17 38.06 -29.74
C THR A 321 68.55 38.11 -31.13
N ALA A 322 67.26 37.86 -31.23
CA ALA A 322 66.46 38.16 -32.40
C ALA A 322 65.10 38.71 -31.96
N SER A 323 64.58 39.70 -32.67
CA SER A 323 63.26 40.30 -32.42
C SER A 323 62.47 40.46 -33.71
N ASN A 324 61.15 40.55 -33.58
CA ASN A 324 60.25 40.58 -34.72
C ASN A 324 60.45 39.34 -35.62
N LEU A 325 60.50 38.16 -34.99
CA LEU A 325 60.56 36.88 -35.68
C LEU A 325 59.19 36.55 -36.27
N THR A 326 59.19 36.10 -37.53
CA THR A 326 58.07 35.32 -38.06
C THR A 326 58.45 33.84 -38.00
N ILE A 327 57.67 33.04 -37.28
CA ILE A 327 57.89 31.59 -37.17
C ILE A 327 56.68 30.88 -37.75
N THR A 328 56.92 30.01 -38.72
CA THR A 328 55.92 29.18 -39.39
C THR A 328 56.18 27.72 -39.04
N LEU A 329 55.21 27.03 -38.46
CA LEU A 329 55.24 25.60 -38.17
C LEU A 329 54.25 24.86 -39.08
N GLU A 330 54.78 24.12 -40.05
CA GLU A 330 54.04 23.20 -40.92
C GLU A 330 54.06 21.78 -40.33
N ASP A 331 52.94 21.24 -39.85
CA ASP A 331 52.89 19.86 -39.35
C ASP A 331 52.08 18.94 -40.27
N ALA A 332 52.78 18.16 -41.09
CA ALA A 332 52.19 17.19 -42.00
C ALA A 332 51.56 15.97 -41.30
N ARG A 333 51.77 15.81 -39.98
CA ARG A 333 51.17 14.78 -39.12
C ARG A 333 49.79 15.19 -38.62
N THR A 334 49.58 16.46 -38.28
CA THR A 334 48.28 17.01 -37.81
C THR A 334 47.52 17.79 -38.88
N GLY A 335 48.16 18.11 -40.01
CA GLY A 335 47.57 18.89 -41.09
C GLY A 335 47.44 20.38 -40.78
N ARG A 336 48.11 20.88 -39.73
CA ARG A 336 48.03 22.26 -39.25
C ARG A 336 49.22 23.10 -39.73
N LEU A 337 48.92 24.37 -39.96
CA LEU A 337 49.88 25.44 -40.18
C LEU A 337 49.69 26.45 -39.05
N TRP A 338 50.69 26.61 -38.19
CA TRP A 338 50.73 27.73 -37.24
C TRP A 338 51.71 28.77 -37.76
N GLN A 339 51.31 30.03 -37.78
CA GLN A 339 52.21 31.15 -38.06
C GLN A 339 52.13 32.13 -36.91
N VAL A 340 53.30 32.57 -36.44
CA VAL A 340 53.44 33.51 -35.33
C VAL A 340 54.30 34.68 -35.77
N THR A 341 53.93 35.89 -35.36
CA THR A 341 54.66 37.14 -35.62
C THR A 341 55.16 37.75 -34.32
N ASP A 342 56.08 38.70 -34.44
CA ASP A 342 56.67 39.46 -33.33
C ASP A 342 57.39 38.64 -32.23
N GLY A 343 57.69 37.37 -32.51
CA GLY A 343 58.46 36.52 -31.61
C GLY A 343 59.86 37.06 -31.32
N ALA A 344 60.40 36.68 -30.16
CA ALA A 344 61.73 37.05 -29.71
C ALA A 344 62.52 35.81 -29.25
N LEU A 345 63.78 35.72 -29.69
CA LEU A 345 64.72 34.65 -29.32
C LEU A 345 65.92 35.27 -28.62
N THR A 346 66.31 34.73 -27.48
CA THR A 346 67.60 34.98 -26.83
C THR A 346 68.37 33.67 -26.79
N ILE A 347 69.63 33.69 -27.24
CA ILE A 347 70.59 32.61 -27.03
C ILE A 347 71.75 33.15 -26.19
N SER A 348 72.14 32.42 -25.16
CA SER A 348 73.35 32.67 -24.38
C SER A 348 74.12 31.37 -24.19
N GLN A 349 75.44 31.41 -24.32
CA GLN A 349 76.26 30.20 -24.24
C GLN A 349 77.45 30.37 -23.30
N THR A 350 77.85 29.27 -22.69
CA THR A 350 79.03 29.18 -21.82
C THR A 350 80.11 28.30 -22.48
N ALA A 351 81.13 27.91 -21.72
CA ALA A 351 82.08 26.89 -22.15
C ALA A 351 81.48 25.47 -22.21
N GLN A 352 80.34 25.23 -21.54
CA GLN A 352 79.75 23.89 -21.35
C GLN A 352 78.29 23.76 -21.79
N GLU A 353 77.54 24.85 -21.88
CA GLU A 353 76.10 24.85 -22.18
C GLU A 353 75.73 25.87 -23.28
N VAL A 354 74.60 25.63 -23.94
CA VAL A 354 73.86 26.62 -24.74
C VAL A 354 72.44 26.72 -24.19
N ASP A 355 72.01 27.92 -23.82
CA ASP A 355 70.65 28.23 -23.35
C ASP A 355 69.95 29.10 -24.40
N MET A 356 68.75 28.71 -24.81
CA MET A 356 67.94 29.32 -25.86
C MET A 356 66.52 29.54 -25.33
N THR A 357 66.10 30.80 -25.19
CA THR A 357 64.74 31.18 -24.78
C THR A 357 64.01 31.86 -25.93
N LEU A 358 62.91 31.26 -26.38
CA LEU A 358 62.05 31.74 -27.46
C LEU A 358 60.66 32.08 -26.90
N SER A 359 60.25 33.36 -26.98
CA SER A 359 58.93 33.83 -26.56
C SER A 359 58.11 34.35 -27.74
N PHE A 360 56.82 33.99 -27.82
CA PHE A 360 55.91 34.39 -28.89
C PHE A 360 54.44 34.24 -28.48
N ASP A 361 53.54 34.98 -29.16
CA ASP A 361 52.11 35.02 -28.83
C ASP A 361 51.26 34.46 -29.99
N VAL A 362 50.49 33.39 -29.74
CA VAL A 362 49.72 32.69 -30.79
C VAL A 362 48.24 33.10 -30.76
N PHE A 363 47.63 33.31 -31.94
CA PHE A 363 46.18 33.50 -32.02
C PHE A 363 45.42 32.20 -31.69
N ASN A 364 44.72 32.20 -30.57
CA ASN A 364 43.92 31.09 -30.04
C ASN A 364 42.42 31.20 -30.35
N GLN A 365 42.01 32.10 -31.26
CA GLN A 365 40.61 32.45 -31.57
C GLN A 365 39.78 32.90 -30.35
N THR A 366 40.41 33.44 -29.31
CA THR A 366 39.79 34.26 -28.26
C THR A 366 40.24 35.73 -28.43
N GLU A 367 39.77 36.63 -27.56
CA GLU A 367 40.20 38.04 -27.57
C GLU A 367 41.61 38.25 -26.99
N GLU A 368 42.09 37.32 -26.16
CA GLU A 368 43.44 37.31 -25.60
C GLU A 368 44.36 36.36 -26.40
N LEU A 369 45.61 36.76 -26.65
CA LEU A 369 46.58 35.87 -27.31
C LEU A 369 47.14 34.80 -26.35
N ALA A 370 47.58 33.67 -26.92
CA ALA A 370 48.25 32.62 -26.17
C ALA A 370 49.76 32.91 -26.03
N GLU A 371 50.14 33.59 -24.96
CA GLU A 371 51.54 33.82 -24.58
C GLU A 371 52.26 32.47 -24.41
N THR A 372 53.37 32.27 -25.12
CA THR A 372 54.17 31.03 -25.07
C THR A 372 55.66 31.35 -24.93
N VAL A 373 56.34 30.69 -23.99
CA VAL A 373 57.80 30.76 -23.81
C VAL A 373 58.39 29.36 -23.79
N LEU A 374 59.29 29.09 -24.74
CA LEU A 374 60.05 27.87 -24.87
C LEU A 374 61.50 28.12 -24.47
N GLY A 375 61.91 27.63 -23.30
CA GLY A 375 63.31 27.57 -22.87
C GLY A 375 63.93 26.23 -23.22
N PHE A 376 65.11 26.21 -23.81
CA PHE A 376 65.87 25.01 -24.16
C PHE A 376 67.32 25.16 -23.71
N ARG A 377 67.87 24.17 -23.02
CA ARG A 377 69.29 24.15 -22.61
C ARG A 377 69.94 22.83 -22.97
N SER A 378 71.00 22.85 -23.79
CA SER A 378 71.82 21.67 -24.12
C SER A 378 73.20 21.74 -23.49
N VAL A 379 73.79 20.56 -23.26
CA VAL A 379 75.20 20.40 -22.91
C VAL A 379 76.03 20.28 -24.20
N LYS A 380 77.14 21.01 -24.31
CA LYS A 380 77.95 21.04 -25.53
C LYS A 380 78.64 19.70 -25.78
N GLY A 381 78.51 19.17 -26.99
CA GLY A 381 79.08 17.87 -27.37
C GLY A 381 78.38 16.65 -26.75
N SER A 382 77.14 16.80 -26.27
CA SER A 382 76.26 15.71 -25.85
C SER A 382 74.83 16.02 -26.30
N SER A 383 74.05 15.01 -26.66
CA SER A 383 72.62 15.21 -27.01
C SER A 383 71.74 15.44 -25.76
N ALA A 384 72.31 15.41 -24.56
CA ALA A 384 71.62 15.70 -23.31
C ALA A 384 71.14 17.15 -23.23
N ALA A 385 69.85 17.32 -22.97
CA ALA A 385 69.19 18.62 -22.98
C ALA A 385 67.98 18.70 -22.03
N ARG A 386 67.54 19.93 -21.74
CA ARG A 386 66.34 20.22 -20.99
C ARG A 386 65.47 21.19 -21.77
N LEU A 387 64.25 20.78 -22.08
CA LEU A 387 63.21 21.63 -22.67
C LEU A 387 62.23 22.05 -21.58
N THR A 388 61.85 23.31 -21.58
CA THR A 388 60.82 23.90 -20.74
C THR A 388 59.86 24.67 -21.63
N ALA A 389 58.55 24.45 -21.48
CA ALA A 389 57.52 25.19 -22.18
C ALA A 389 56.51 25.73 -21.17
N THR A 390 56.45 27.05 -21.01
CA THR A 390 55.40 27.73 -20.25
C THR A 390 54.47 28.43 -21.21
N PHE A 391 53.17 28.24 -21.04
CA PHE A 391 52.14 28.83 -21.88
C PHE A 391 50.98 29.34 -21.04
N LYS A 392 50.31 30.38 -21.51
CA LYS A 392 49.10 30.95 -20.91
C LYS A 392 48.03 31.07 -21.99
N ASN A 393 46.79 30.72 -21.67
CA ASN A 393 45.66 30.79 -22.59
C ASN A 393 45.87 30.05 -23.94
N ALA A 394 46.68 28.98 -23.95
CA ALA A 394 46.88 28.13 -25.13
C ALA A 394 45.74 27.13 -25.28
N ARG A 395 45.39 26.70 -26.49
CA ARG A 395 44.32 25.72 -26.68
C ARG A 395 44.76 24.32 -26.25
N ALA A 396 43.93 23.62 -25.48
CA ALA A 396 44.15 22.22 -25.10
C ALA A 396 44.48 21.33 -26.32
N ARG A 397 43.71 21.47 -27.41
CA ARG A 397 43.93 20.74 -28.68
C ARG A 397 45.23 21.08 -29.40
N ASP A 398 45.76 22.29 -29.27
CA ASP A 398 47.03 22.70 -29.90
C ASP A 398 48.24 22.25 -29.08
N ILE A 399 48.12 22.14 -27.75
CA ILE A 399 49.13 21.49 -26.90
C ILE A 399 49.10 19.97 -27.09
N ALA A 400 47.91 19.35 -27.20
CA ALA A 400 47.74 17.93 -27.53
C ALA A 400 48.52 17.55 -28.81
N ALA A 401 48.45 18.41 -29.84
CA ALA A 401 49.12 18.22 -31.13
C ALA A 401 50.66 18.13 -31.03
N GLN A 402 51.29 18.70 -29.99
CA GLN A 402 52.75 18.75 -29.90
C GLN A 402 53.38 17.43 -29.44
N THR A 403 52.77 16.76 -28.44
CA THR A 403 53.36 15.59 -27.75
C THR A 403 52.37 14.44 -27.53
N PRO A 404 52.73 13.18 -27.89
CA PRO A 404 51.91 11.99 -27.61
C PRO A 404 51.56 11.75 -26.14
N LEU A 405 52.31 12.33 -25.21
CA LEU A 405 52.07 12.18 -23.78
C LEU A 405 50.81 12.94 -23.31
N LEU A 406 50.35 13.93 -24.08
CA LEU A 406 49.19 14.78 -23.73
C LEU A 406 48.00 14.61 -24.69
N THR A 407 47.93 13.49 -25.41
CA THR A 407 46.89 13.22 -26.43
C THR A 407 45.46 13.36 -25.90
N PHE A 408 45.23 13.07 -24.61
CA PHE A 408 43.93 13.23 -23.95
C PHE A 408 43.39 14.67 -23.98
N LEU A 409 44.25 15.69 -24.08
CA LEU A 409 43.86 17.09 -24.25
C LEU A 409 43.15 17.37 -25.58
N GLY A 410 43.24 16.47 -26.58
CA GLY A 410 42.55 16.62 -27.87
C GLY A 410 41.02 16.56 -27.76
N LEU A 411 40.49 15.91 -26.73
CA LEU A 411 39.06 15.79 -26.44
C LEU A 411 38.47 17.08 -25.83
N VAL A 412 39.32 17.94 -25.27
CA VAL A 412 38.98 19.12 -24.49
C VAL A 412 39.02 20.36 -25.38
N ASP A 413 37.97 21.18 -25.34
CA ASP A 413 37.91 22.48 -26.01
C ASP A 413 37.86 23.59 -24.95
N ALA A 414 39.06 23.96 -24.47
CA ALA A 414 39.25 24.96 -23.43
C ALA A 414 40.61 25.66 -23.58
N PRO A 415 40.74 26.90 -23.08
CA PRO A 415 42.03 27.52 -22.84
C PRO A 415 42.72 26.85 -21.64
N ILE A 416 44.02 26.56 -21.80
CA ILE A 416 44.89 26.03 -20.75
C ILE A 416 46.12 26.91 -20.56
N SER A 417 46.54 27.03 -19.31
CA SER A 417 47.79 27.66 -18.91
C SER A 417 48.62 26.62 -18.16
N GLY A 418 49.95 26.66 -18.26
CA GLY A 418 50.76 25.60 -17.69
C GLY A 418 52.26 25.73 -17.91
N ALA A 419 52.97 24.78 -17.32
CA ALA A 419 54.41 24.63 -17.41
C ALA A 419 54.76 23.15 -17.61
N LEU A 420 55.47 22.84 -18.69
CA LEU A 420 56.01 21.51 -18.99
C LEU A 420 57.54 21.56 -18.93
N ARG A 421 58.16 20.51 -18.41
CA ARG A 421 59.62 20.31 -18.37
C ARG A 421 59.96 18.89 -18.83
N THR A 422 60.60 18.80 -19.99
CA THR A 422 61.10 17.54 -20.56
C THR A 422 62.61 17.46 -20.37
N VAL A 423 63.10 16.29 -19.98
CA VAL A 423 64.53 15.98 -19.89
C VAL A 423 64.89 15.00 -21.02
N ILE A 424 65.99 15.29 -21.70
CA ILE A 424 66.56 14.48 -22.78
C ILE A 424 67.92 14.00 -22.30
N ASP A 425 68.18 12.70 -22.42
CA ASP A 425 69.43 12.05 -21.99
C ASP A 425 70.56 12.12 -23.04
N GLU A 426 71.72 11.57 -22.69
CA GLU A 426 72.91 11.53 -23.55
C GLU A 426 72.72 10.72 -24.85
N THR A 427 71.65 9.93 -24.96
CA THR A 427 71.27 9.19 -26.18
C THR A 427 70.25 9.93 -27.05
N GLY A 428 69.84 11.14 -26.64
CA GLY A 428 68.82 11.93 -27.33
C GLY A 428 67.38 11.47 -27.07
N GLN A 429 67.16 10.54 -26.13
CA GLN A 429 65.82 10.05 -25.76
C GLN A 429 65.22 10.87 -24.61
N VAL A 430 63.88 10.87 -24.51
CA VAL A 430 63.18 11.52 -23.40
C VAL A 430 63.26 10.64 -22.16
N SER A 431 64.04 11.07 -21.18
CA SER A 431 64.22 10.39 -19.88
C SER A 431 63.22 10.82 -18.82
N GLY A 432 62.40 11.85 -19.09
CA GLY A 432 61.24 12.19 -18.27
C GLY A 432 60.51 13.45 -18.73
N LEU A 433 59.23 13.57 -18.40
CA LEU A 433 58.45 14.80 -18.57
C LEU A 433 57.61 15.05 -17.31
N ALA A 434 57.73 16.25 -16.72
CA ALA A 434 56.89 16.67 -15.59
C ALA A 434 56.25 18.03 -15.88
N GLY A 435 55.08 18.31 -15.32
CA GLY A 435 54.43 19.59 -15.51
C GLY A 435 53.11 19.80 -14.76
N THR A 436 52.61 21.04 -14.87
CA THR A 436 51.30 21.46 -14.37
C THR A 436 50.49 22.03 -15.51
N LEU A 437 49.24 21.60 -15.63
CA LEU A 437 48.23 22.10 -16.55
C LEU A 437 47.06 22.66 -15.73
N GLU A 438 46.63 23.87 -16.05
CA GLU A 438 45.47 24.53 -15.46
C GLU A 438 44.50 24.90 -16.58
N PHE A 439 43.23 24.51 -16.42
CA PHE A 439 42.19 24.63 -17.42
C PHE A 439 41.23 25.74 -17.01
N GLY A 440 41.00 26.70 -17.90
CA GLY A 440 39.89 27.64 -17.76
C GLY A 440 38.55 26.98 -18.14
N ALA A 441 37.48 27.76 -18.14
CA ALA A 441 36.17 27.30 -18.54
C ALA A 441 36.15 26.86 -20.03
N GLY A 442 35.43 25.79 -20.32
CA GLY A 442 35.32 25.21 -21.66
C GLY A 442 34.53 23.90 -21.65
N SER A 443 34.65 23.09 -22.69
CA SER A 443 33.83 21.88 -22.85
C SER A 443 34.62 20.61 -23.17
N LEU A 444 34.08 19.47 -22.73
CA LEU A 444 34.44 18.16 -23.25
C LEU A 444 33.52 17.86 -24.45
N SER A 445 34.11 17.80 -25.64
CA SER A 445 33.39 17.58 -26.90
C SER A 445 34.17 16.57 -27.76
N PRO A 446 33.95 15.26 -27.54
CA PRO A 446 34.73 14.19 -28.16
C PRO A 446 34.23 13.79 -29.55
N ASP A 447 32.97 14.07 -29.87
CA ASP A 447 32.33 13.78 -31.16
C ASP A 447 31.32 14.89 -31.51
N PRO A 448 31.27 15.41 -32.76
CA PRO A 448 30.33 16.47 -33.15
C PRO A 448 28.83 16.16 -32.98
N ALA A 449 28.43 14.89 -32.87
CA ALA A 449 27.04 14.50 -32.61
C ALA A 449 26.67 14.52 -31.10
N ALA A 450 27.66 14.56 -30.22
CA ALA A 450 27.45 14.65 -28.78
C ALA A 450 27.24 16.11 -28.35
N LYS A 451 26.27 16.39 -27.47
CA LYS A 451 26.16 17.74 -26.88
C LYS A 451 27.41 18.02 -26.04
N PRO A 452 28.10 19.17 -26.18
CA PRO A 452 29.23 19.52 -25.32
C PRO A 452 28.88 19.45 -23.83
N VAL A 453 29.83 18.98 -23.02
CA VAL A 453 29.74 18.94 -21.56
C VAL A 453 30.64 20.02 -20.97
N GLU A 454 30.03 21.09 -20.50
CA GLU A 454 30.73 22.27 -19.97
C GLU A 454 31.40 21.97 -18.61
N PHE A 455 32.54 22.61 -18.38
CA PHE A 455 33.24 22.64 -17.10
C PHE A 455 33.81 24.06 -16.85
N THR A 456 33.90 24.46 -15.57
CA THR A 456 34.28 25.82 -15.18
C THR A 456 35.80 25.98 -15.00
N GLY A 457 36.50 24.88 -14.71
CA GLY A 457 37.95 24.83 -14.69
C GLY A 457 38.50 23.50 -14.19
N GLY A 458 39.82 23.37 -14.15
CA GLY A 458 40.49 22.16 -13.66
C GLY A 458 41.99 22.33 -13.52
N LYS A 459 42.67 21.37 -12.88
CA LYS A 459 44.12 21.40 -12.68
C LYS A 459 44.71 20.01 -12.63
N VAL A 460 45.84 19.78 -13.28
CA VAL A 460 46.53 18.49 -13.32
C VAL A 460 48.03 18.70 -13.12
N TYR A 461 48.59 18.00 -12.13
CA TYR A 461 50.03 17.87 -11.90
C TYR A 461 50.44 16.47 -12.35
N LEU A 462 51.26 16.40 -13.40
CA LEU A 462 51.64 15.14 -14.06
C LEU A 462 53.16 14.96 -14.12
N ASP A 463 53.56 13.69 -14.10
CA ASP A 463 54.94 13.22 -14.22
C ASP A 463 54.96 11.92 -15.04
N TYR A 464 55.86 11.79 -16.01
CA TYR A 464 55.92 10.68 -16.94
C TYR A 464 57.24 9.93 -16.86
N ASP A 465 57.12 8.66 -16.50
CA ASP A 465 58.16 7.64 -16.46
C ASP A 465 58.19 6.89 -17.82
N PRO A 466 59.23 7.10 -18.65
CA PRO A 466 59.34 6.47 -19.96
C PRO A 466 59.70 4.98 -19.89
N GLU A 467 60.41 4.51 -18.87
CA GLU A 467 60.76 3.09 -18.70
C GLU A 467 59.53 2.24 -18.41
N ARG A 468 58.54 2.81 -17.71
CA ARG A 468 57.28 2.15 -17.34
C ARG A 468 56.09 2.51 -18.24
N GLU A 469 56.28 3.37 -19.24
CA GLU A 469 55.22 4.00 -20.04
C GLU A 469 54.10 4.63 -19.19
N ARG A 470 54.46 5.16 -18.02
CA ARG A 470 53.54 5.47 -16.92
C ARG A 470 53.48 6.97 -16.64
N MET A 471 52.29 7.55 -16.79
CA MET A 471 51.98 8.91 -16.37
C MET A 471 51.36 8.90 -14.97
N ASN A 472 52.10 9.38 -13.98
CA ASN A 472 51.64 9.66 -12.62
C ASN A 472 50.84 10.97 -12.59
N PHE A 473 49.81 11.03 -11.75
CA PHE A 473 49.05 12.25 -11.44
C PHE A 473 49.18 12.51 -9.94
N ALA A 474 49.97 13.53 -9.56
CA ALA A 474 50.14 13.90 -8.14
C ALA A 474 48.89 14.59 -7.57
N GLN A 475 48.15 15.30 -8.44
CA GLN A 475 46.82 15.84 -8.19
C GLN A 475 46.15 16.09 -9.54
N ALA A 476 44.89 15.70 -9.68
CA ALA A 476 44.00 16.05 -10.78
C ALA A 476 42.67 16.53 -10.19
N SER A 477 42.19 17.69 -10.62
CA SER A 477 40.91 18.27 -10.18
C SER A 477 40.10 18.83 -11.36
N LEU A 478 38.79 18.69 -11.29
CA LEU A 478 37.83 19.20 -12.28
C LEU A 478 36.63 19.83 -11.56
N GLN A 479 36.17 20.99 -12.04
CA GLN A 479 35.00 21.70 -11.54
C GLN A 479 34.01 21.92 -12.69
N SER A 480 32.73 21.66 -12.45
CA SER A 480 31.67 21.70 -13.47
C SER A 480 30.30 21.95 -12.84
N ASP A 481 29.29 22.25 -13.67
CA ASP A 481 27.89 22.32 -13.24
C ASP A 481 27.38 21.01 -12.60
N TRP A 482 28.03 19.88 -12.88
CA TRP A 482 27.70 18.57 -12.31
C TRP A 482 28.38 18.31 -10.96
N GLY A 483 29.29 19.18 -10.53
CA GLY A 483 30.06 19.04 -9.31
C GLY A 483 31.57 19.22 -9.48
N GLU A 484 32.27 18.97 -8.37
CA GLU A 484 33.73 19.05 -8.25
C GLU A 484 34.30 17.68 -7.86
N ILE A 485 35.48 17.33 -8.41
CA ILE A 485 36.22 16.11 -8.09
C ILE A 485 37.71 16.41 -7.97
N GLN A 486 38.36 15.77 -7.01
CA GLN A 486 39.80 15.77 -6.81
C GLN A 486 40.29 14.32 -6.63
N ALA A 487 41.34 13.97 -7.38
CA ALA A 487 41.96 12.67 -7.38
C ALA A 487 43.49 12.73 -7.48
N ASP A 488 44.15 11.64 -7.13
CA ASP A 488 45.54 11.32 -7.48
C ASP A 488 45.59 9.95 -8.17
N GLY A 489 46.75 9.53 -8.67
CA GLY A 489 46.93 8.16 -9.17
C GLY A 489 47.90 8.04 -10.34
N HIS A 490 47.60 7.14 -11.28
CA HIS A 490 48.45 6.91 -12.45
C HIS A 490 47.70 6.30 -13.63
N SER A 491 48.29 6.41 -14.82
CA SER A 491 47.84 5.74 -16.05
C SER A 491 49.02 5.26 -16.89
N TYR A 492 48.77 4.30 -17.77
CA TYR A 492 49.69 3.75 -18.75
C TYR A 492 49.20 4.09 -20.16
N LEU A 493 50.11 4.51 -21.02
CA LEU A 493 49.80 4.83 -22.43
C LEU A 493 49.74 3.54 -23.26
N ARG A 494 48.64 3.32 -23.99
CA ARG A 494 48.35 2.04 -24.66
C ARG A 494 47.76 2.25 -26.07
N GLY A 495 47.71 1.16 -26.85
CA GLY A 495 47.15 1.15 -28.20
C GLY A 495 47.91 2.03 -29.21
N TRP A 496 49.25 2.02 -29.14
CA TRP A 496 50.12 2.88 -29.97
C TRP A 496 49.87 2.70 -31.48
N SER A 497 49.51 3.79 -32.17
CA SER A 497 49.28 3.86 -33.61
C SER A 497 49.90 5.15 -34.17
N GLY A 498 50.75 5.04 -35.19
CA GLY A 498 51.41 6.20 -35.79
C GLY A 498 52.25 7.06 -34.82
N GLY A 499 52.77 6.47 -33.74
CA GLY A 499 53.49 7.19 -32.68
C GLY A 499 52.61 7.91 -31.65
N TRP A 500 51.30 7.63 -31.62
CA TRP A 500 50.33 8.17 -30.67
C TRP A 500 49.62 7.06 -29.89
N PRO A 501 49.35 7.21 -28.58
CA PRO A 501 48.49 6.28 -27.85
C PRO A 501 47.02 6.50 -28.23
N THR A 502 46.24 5.42 -28.32
CA THR A 502 44.78 5.49 -28.52
C THR A 502 44.00 5.16 -27.25
N GLU A 503 44.66 4.61 -26.23
CA GLU A 503 44.08 4.26 -24.94
C GLU A 503 44.96 4.77 -23.77
N LEU A 504 44.30 5.18 -22.69
CA LEU A 504 44.90 5.36 -21.36
C LEU A 504 44.26 4.34 -20.41
N LEU A 505 45.06 3.48 -19.79
CA LEU A 505 44.61 2.52 -18.78
C LEU A 505 45.17 2.92 -17.43
N GLY A 506 44.35 3.20 -16.42
CA GLY A 506 44.83 3.75 -15.15
C GLY A 506 43.99 3.43 -13.93
N GLN A 507 44.52 3.87 -12.79
CA GLN A 507 43.90 3.77 -11.47
C GLN A 507 43.99 5.14 -10.80
N LEU A 508 42.85 5.61 -10.30
CA LEU A 508 42.71 6.87 -9.58
C LEU A 508 42.25 6.62 -8.15
N ASN A 509 42.80 7.37 -7.20
CA ASN A 509 42.26 7.53 -5.86
C ASN A 509 41.46 8.82 -5.83
N VAL A 510 40.16 8.76 -5.55
CA VAL A 510 39.32 9.94 -5.31
C VAL A 510 39.54 10.37 -3.86
N THR A 511 40.14 11.55 -3.68
CA THR A 511 40.41 12.13 -2.35
C THR A 511 39.24 12.96 -1.85
N HIS A 512 38.53 13.61 -2.77
CA HIS A 512 37.27 14.31 -2.52
C HIS A 512 36.42 14.35 -3.79
N ALA A 513 35.10 14.17 -3.68
CA ALA A 513 34.18 14.50 -4.75
C ALA A 513 32.86 15.01 -4.19
N ARG A 514 32.25 15.98 -4.86
CA ARG A 514 30.97 16.57 -4.48
C ARG A 514 30.11 16.69 -5.73
N ILE A 515 29.15 15.79 -5.83
CA ILE A 515 28.29 15.60 -7.01
C ILE A 515 27.02 16.44 -6.84
N SER A 516 26.77 17.37 -7.77
CA SER A 516 25.65 18.32 -7.72
C SER A 516 24.88 18.52 -9.06
N PRO A 517 24.61 17.47 -9.86
CA PRO A 517 23.92 17.59 -11.15
C PRO A 517 22.54 18.28 -11.03
N PRO A 518 22.25 19.30 -11.87
CA PRO A 518 21.00 20.07 -11.80
C PRO A 518 19.72 19.22 -11.87
N ASP A 519 18.73 19.56 -11.04
CA ASP A 519 17.43 18.89 -10.90
C ASP A 519 17.47 17.36 -10.57
N VAL A 520 18.64 16.77 -10.30
CA VAL A 520 18.78 15.34 -9.95
C VAL A 520 18.69 15.10 -8.44
N PHE A 521 19.41 15.86 -7.62
CA PHE A 521 19.44 15.69 -6.15
C PHE A 521 18.91 16.94 -5.42
N GLU A 522 18.46 16.77 -4.17
CA GLU A 522 17.93 17.86 -3.32
C GLU A 522 19.05 18.70 -2.67
N SER A 523 20.25 18.12 -2.54
CA SER A 523 21.45 18.76 -2.02
C SER A 523 22.67 18.13 -2.69
N PRO A 524 23.82 18.83 -2.76
CA PRO A 524 25.06 18.24 -3.26
C PRO A 524 25.46 17.02 -2.44
N LEU A 525 25.73 15.90 -3.13
CA LEU A 525 26.19 14.65 -2.54
C LEU A 525 27.70 14.71 -2.35
N THR A 526 28.16 14.84 -1.11
CA THR A 526 29.58 14.75 -0.76
C THR A 526 29.99 13.28 -0.62
N LEU A 527 30.95 12.86 -1.42
CA LEU A 527 31.61 11.56 -1.36
C LEU A 527 32.90 11.68 -0.56
N GLY A 528 33.22 10.64 0.20
CA GLY A 528 34.48 10.49 0.91
C GLY A 528 35.59 9.96 -0.01
N GLN A 529 36.49 9.19 0.57
CA GLN A 529 37.56 8.53 -0.18
C GLN A 529 37.00 7.42 -1.08
N GLY A 530 37.65 7.21 -2.22
CA GLY A 530 37.35 6.10 -3.12
C GLY A 530 38.49 5.80 -4.08
N SER A 531 38.31 4.78 -4.92
CA SER A 531 39.21 4.43 -6.01
C SER A 531 38.43 4.04 -7.27
N ALA A 532 39.06 4.17 -8.43
CA ALA A 532 38.50 3.78 -9.72
C ALA A 532 39.57 3.29 -10.70
N ASP A 533 39.37 2.10 -11.25
CA ASP A 533 40.18 1.51 -12.31
C ASP A 533 39.49 1.76 -13.66
N PHE A 534 40.14 2.50 -14.56
CA PHE A 534 39.53 3.02 -15.79
C PHE A 534 40.35 2.72 -17.04
N ARG A 535 39.64 2.59 -18.18
CA ARG A 535 40.20 2.67 -19.52
C ARG A 535 39.50 3.78 -20.29
N LEU A 536 40.26 4.79 -20.70
CA LEU A 536 39.85 5.82 -21.64
C LEU A 536 40.35 5.44 -23.04
N SER A 537 39.45 5.11 -23.94
CA SER A 537 39.71 5.04 -25.39
C SER A 537 39.39 6.41 -26.01
N LEU A 538 40.27 6.89 -26.90
CA LEU A 538 40.17 8.24 -27.48
C LEU A 538 39.31 8.28 -28.76
N ASN A 539 39.29 7.20 -29.55
CA ASN A 539 38.48 7.09 -30.78
C ASN A 539 38.24 5.61 -31.18
N PRO A 540 37.03 5.01 -30.99
CA PRO A 540 35.91 5.37 -30.14
C PRO A 540 36.20 6.24 -28.91
N PHE A 541 35.53 7.38 -28.70
CA PHE A 541 35.54 7.95 -27.34
C PHE A 541 34.73 7.05 -26.40
N ARG A 542 35.40 6.52 -25.38
CA ARG A 542 34.77 5.72 -24.32
C ARG A 542 35.60 5.77 -23.04
N VAL A 543 34.94 5.80 -21.89
CA VAL A 543 35.51 5.48 -20.59
C VAL A 543 34.80 4.24 -20.06
N ASP A 544 35.51 3.11 -19.99
CA ASP A 544 35.09 1.91 -19.26
C ASP A 544 35.77 1.93 -17.88
N VAL A 545 34.99 2.14 -16.80
CA VAL A 545 35.42 1.99 -15.41
C VAL A 545 35.17 0.55 -15.00
N GLY A 546 36.24 -0.24 -14.95
CA GLY A 546 36.19 -1.69 -14.69
C GLY A 546 35.86 -2.02 -13.25
N GLN A 547 36.25 -1.15 -12.31
CA GLN A 547 35.78 -1.15 -10.93
C GLN A 547 35.85 0.28 -10.38
N PHE A 548 34.87 0.67 -9.56
CA PHE A 548 35.01 1.76 -8.58
C PHE A 548 34.62 1.27 -7.18
N ALA A 549 35.14 1.95 -6.16
CA ALA A 549 34.79 1.77 -4.76
C ALA A 549 34.79 3.14 -4.09
N ILE A 550 33.70 3.56 -3.44
CA ILE A 550 33.49 4.91 -2.93
C ILE A 550 32.82 4.84 -1.56
N THR A 551 33.30 5.63 -0.60
CA THR A 551 32.70 5.75 0.74
C THR A 551 31.77 6.96 0.84
N HIS A 552 30.64 6.82 1.53
CA HIS A 552 29.73 7.91 1.88
C HIS A 552 29.01 7.57 3.20
N ASP A 553 29.08 8.46 4.19
CA ASP A 553 28.47 8.30 5.52
C ASP A 553 28.68 6.90 6.15
N GLY A 554 29.90 6.38 6.02
CA GLY A 554 30.31 5.07 6.55
C GLY A 554 29.90 3.85 5.69
N ALA A 555 29.04 4.02 4.69
CA ALA A 555 28.71 2.97 3.73
C ALA A 555 29.75 2.91 2.60
N LEU A 556 30.07 1.69 2.14
CA LEU A 556 30.90 1.45 0.96
C LEU A 556 29.99 1.07 -0.22
N ALA A 557 30.04 1.87 -1.28
CA ALA A 557 29.45 1.54 -2.57
C ALA A 557 30.55 1.07 -3.54
N THR A 558 30.34 -0.04 -4.23
CA THR A 558 31.23 -0.52 -5.30
C THR A 558 30.47 -0.60 -6.61
N GLY A 559 31.16 -0.70 -7.74
CA GLY A 559 30.47 -0.80 -9.02
C GLY A 559 31.35 -0.75 -10.26
N THR A 560 30.71 -0.61 -11.42
CA THR A 560 31.32 -0.41 -12.74
C THR A 560 30.57 0.70 -13.48
N ALA A 561 31.22 1.36 -14.43
CA ALA A 561 30.57 2.36 -15.26
C ALA A 561 31.08 2.32 -16.71
N ARG A 562 30.23 2.74 -17.64
CA ARG A 562 30.59 2.97 -19.04
C ARG A 562 30.02 4.31 -19.49
N ILE A 563 30.89 5.18 -19.98
CA ILE A 563 30.55 6.48 -20.57
C ILE A 563 31.05 6.44 -22.02
N GLY A 564 30.27 6.90 -22.98
CA GLY A 564 30.72 6.97 -24.37
C GLY A 564 29.66 7.59 -25.28
N ILE A 565 29.89 7.51 -26.59
CA ILE A 565 28.96 8.02 -27.61
C ILE A 565 28.18 6.85 -28.23
N GLY A 566 26.85 6.94 -28.19
CA GLY A 566 25.88 6.10 -28.89
C GLY A 566 25.32 6.80 -30.14
N SER A 567 24.24 6.27 -30.72
CA SER A 567 23.69 6.79 -32.00
C SER A 567 23.14 8.23 -31.89
N GLU A 568 22.57 8.60 -30.74
CA GLU A 568 21.93 9.90 -30.51
C GLU A 568 22.82 10.89 -29.72
N GLY A 569 24.10 10.57 -29.50
CA GLY A 569 25.03 11.31 -28.65
C GLY A 569 25.43 10.54 -27.38
N TRP A 570 25.57 11.23 -26.23
CA TRP A 570 26.06 10.59 -25.00
C TRP A 570 25.23 9.38 -24.54
N SER A 571 25.91 8.30 -24.15
CA SER A 571 25.37 7.13 -23.47
C SER A 571 26.18 6.87 -22.19
N VAL A 572 25.47 6.69 -21.07
CA VAL A 572 26.03 6.42 -19.74
C VAL A 572 25.31 5.24 -19.11
N ALA A 573 26.10 4.27 -18.65
CA ALA A 573 25.66 3.16 -17.82
C ALA A 573 26.47 3.14 -16.53
N ILE A 574 25.78 3.00 -15.39
CA ILE A 574 26.39 2.82 -14.07
C ILE A 574 25.71 1.63 -13.42
N ASP A 575 26.50 0.68 -12.93
CA ASP A 575 26.05 -0.47 -12.14
C ASP A 575 26.77 -0.42 -10.79
N ALA A 576 26.02 -0.20 -9.71
CA ALA A 576 26.54 0.00 -8.36
C ALA A 576 25.88 -0.96 -7.37
N ALA A 577 26.60 -1.33 -6.31
CA ALA A 577 26.10 -2.16 -5.22
C ALA A 577 26.64 -1.70 -3.86
N ALA A 578 25.89 -1.97 -2.78
CA ALA A 578 26.29 -1.69 -1.40
C ALA A 578 25.69 -2.73 -0.44
N ASP A 579 26.53 -3.24 0.47
CA ASP A 579 26.15 -4.34 1.38
C ASP A 579 25.04 -3.93 2.37
N GLN A 580 25.08 -2.69 2.86
CA GLN A 580 24.09 -2.13 3.79
C GLN A 580 23.99 -0.60 3.65
N ILE A 581 22.76 -0.08 3.64
CA ILE A 581 22.45 1.36 3.75
C ILE A 581 21.25 1.64 4.67
N SER A 582 21.15 2.89 5.16
CA SER A 582 20.04 3.35 5.99
C SER A 582 18.88 3.94 5.17
N PRO A 583 17.64 4.04 5.71
CA PRO A 583 16.53 4.72 5.05
C PRO A 583 16.80 6.20 4.69
N GLU A 584 17.62 6.88 5.50
CA GLU A 584 18.05 8.26 5.28
C GLU A 584 19.00 8.33 4.07
N GLN A 585 19.97 7.43 3.98
CA GLN A 585 20.87 7.31 2.83
C GLN A 585 20.09 6.99 1.54
N VAL A 586 19.15 6.02 1.57
CA VAL A 586 18.22 5.76 0.44
C VAL A 586 17.52 7.05 0.01
N THR A 587 17.07 7.88 0.95
CA THR A 587 16.39 9.14 0.68
C THR A 587 17.32 10.20 0.08
N ALA A 588 18.61 10.22 0.45
CA ALA A 588 19.62 11.12 -0.12
C ALA A 588 19.95 10.77 -1.57
N PHE A 589 20.17 9.48 -1.88
CA PHE A 589 20.49 9.01 -3.24
C PHE A 589 19.30 8.99 -4.21
N TRP A 590 18.05 9.18 -3.74
CA TRP A 590 16.85 9.07 -4.57
C TRP A 590 16.66 10.26 -5.53
N PRO A 591 16.68 10.08 -6.87
CA PRO A 591 16.59 11.19 -7.83
C PRO A 591 15.25 11.95 -7.81
N LEU A 592 15.29 13.29 -7.75
CA LEU A 592 14.12 14.17 -7.72
C LEU A 592 13.19 14.04 -8.95
N THR A 593 13.77 13.68 -10.11
CA THR A 593 13.04 13.40 -11.35
C THR A 593 12.10 12.20 -11.23
N ASN A 594 12.42 11.23 -10.36
CA ASN A 594 11.71 9.97 -10.19
C ASN A 594 10.79 10.00 -8.95
N GLY A 595 9.60 10.58 -9.10
CA GLY A 595 8.53 10.38 -8.11
C GLY A 595 8.73 11.08 -6.77
N GLN A 596 9.01 12.38 -6.77
CA GLN A 596 9.16 13.24 -5.58
C GLN A 596 8.15 12.97 -4.44
N ARG A 597 6.87 12.70 -4.73
CA ARG A 597 5.85 12.35 -3.72
C ARG A 597 6.06 10.96 -3.10
N THR A 598 6.55 9.98 -3.87
CA THR A 598 6.94 8.66 -3.38
C THR A 598 8.13 8.77 -2.43
N ARG A 599 9.14 9.58 -2.77
CA ARG A 599 10.30 9.89 -1.91
C ARG A 599 9.87 10.53 -0.58
N ILE A 600 9.00 11.54 -0.62
CA ILE A 600 8.44 12.18 0.59
C ILE A 600 7.64 11.16 1.42
N TRP A 601 6.76 10.37 0.80
CA TRP A 601 5.99 9.34 1.49
C TRP A 601 6.88 8.29 2.15
N ALA A 602 7.94 7.85 1.47
CA ALA A 602 8.89 6.87 2.00
C ALA A 602 9.60 7.43 3.24
N ARG A 603 10.22 8.61 3.13
CA ARG A 603 10.86 9.31 4.26
C ARG A 603 9.92 9.52 5.46
N ASP A 604 8.66 9.88 5.21
CA ASP A 604 7.71 10.23 6.27
C ASP A 604 7.02 8.99 6.91
N ASN A 605 7.23 7.78 6.38
CA ASN A 605 6.52 6.56 6.80
C ASN A 605 7.37 5.28 6.91
N VAL A 606 8.62 5.28 6.42
CA VAL A 606 9.64 4.25 6.64
C VAL A 606 10.63 4.83 7.66
N THR A 607 10.49 4.43 8.93
CA THR A 607 11.05 5.20 10.06
C THR A 607 12.17 4.50 10.83
N LYS A 608 12.42 3.22 10.52
CA LYS A 608 13.44 2.35 11.11
C LYS A 608 13.78 1.24 10.12
N GLY A 609 14.90 0.55 10.36
CA GLY A 609 15.32 -0.66 9.64
C GLY A 609 16.66 -0.50 8.94
N ARG A 610 17.05 -1.52 8.19
CA ARG A 610 18.23 -1.53 7.32
C ARG A 610 17.83 -2.04 5.94
N PHE A 611 18.47 -1.53 4.90
CA PHE A 611 18.47 -2.11 3.56
C PHE A 611 19.79 -2.84 3.35
N THR A 612 19.75 -4.05 2.77
CA THR A 612 20.94 -4.85 2.43
C THR A 612 20.87 -5.31 0.97
N ASP A 613 21.97 -5.87 0.47
CA ASP A 613 22.04 -6.47 -0.87
C ASP A 613 21.62 -5.47 -1.97
N VAL A 614 21.99 -4.20 -1.77
CA VAL A 614 21.55 -3.10 -2.62
C VAL A 614 22.25 -3.20 -3.96
N SER A 615 21.49 -3.15 -5.05
CA SER A 615 22.00 -3.12 -6.42
C SER A 615 21.25 -2.08 -7.25
N VAL A 616 21.98 -1.28 -8.01
CA VAL A 616 21.49 -0.12 -8.76
C VAL A 616 22.04 -0.16 -10.18
N ALA A 617 21.16 -0.29 -11.16
CA ALA A 617 21.50 -0.18 -12.57
C ALA A 617 20.87 1.09 -13.18
N TRP A 618 21.68 2.13 -13.34
CA TRP A 618 21.28 3.39 -13.97
C TRP A 618 21.73 3.40 -15.44
N ARG A 619 20.85 3.84 -16.35
CA ARG A 619 21.12 3.95 -17.79
C ARG A 619 20.55 5.27 -18.32
N LYS A 620 21.34 6.03 -19.06
CA LYS A 620 20.94 7.33 -19.60
C LYS A 620 21.57 7.55 -20.98
N GLU A 621 20.72 7.83 -21.98
CA GLU A 621 21.15 8.22 -23.32
C GLU A 621 20.65 9.64 -23.64
N GLN A 622 21.34 10.34 -24.55
CA GLN A 622 20.94 11.66 -25.03
C GLN A 622 19.52 11.59 -25.63
N GLY A 623 18.69 12.61 -25.36
CA GLY A 623 17.25 12.62 -25.69
C GLY A 623 16.35 11.70 -24.84
N ILE A 624 16.79 10.50 -24.47
CA ILE A 624 15.96 9.47 -23.81
C ILE A 624 15.88 9.71 -22.27
N PRO A 625 14.71 9.56 -21.61
CA PRO A 625 14.63 9.59 -20.14
C PRO A 625 15.51 8.51 -19.48
N ALA A 626 16.10 8.81 -18.32
CA ALA A 626 16.92 7.83 -17.61
C ALA A 626 16.10 6.60 -17.19
N HIS A 627 16.66 5.42 -17.40
CA HIS A 627 16.17 4.17 -16.81
C HIS A 627 16.90 3.92 -15.48
N THR A 628 16.20 3.32 -14.52
CA THR A 628 16.78 3.00 -13.21
C THR A 628 16.12 1.72 -12.72
N ALA A 629 16.91 0.65 -12.62
CA ALA A 629 16.55 -0.50 -11.82
C ALA A 629 17.28 -0.40 -10.47
N LEU A 630 16.57 -0.70 -9.38
CA LEU A 630 17.11 -0.71 -8.02
C LEU A 630 16.46 -1.88 -7.28
N SER A 631 17.27 -2.76 -6.68
CA SER A 631 16.81 -3.81 -5.78
C SER A 631 17.51 -3.70 -4.43
N ALA A 632 16.81 -4.00 -3.34
CA ALA A 632 17.40 -4.17 -2.02
C ALA A 632 16.54 -5.11 -1.19
N ALA A 633 17.18 -5.96 -0.39
CA ALA A 633 16.53 -6.59 0.74
C ALA A 633 16.32 -5.56 1.86
N PHE A 634 15.40 -5.82 2.79
CA PHE A 634 15.21 -5.00 3.98
C PHE A 634 14.94 -5.82 5.24
N ASP A 635 15.40 -5.31 6.38
CA ASP A 635 15.29 -5.94 7.71
C ASP A 635 14.89 -4.92 8.80
N GLY A 636 14.13 -5.39 9.80
CA GLY A 636 13.74 -4.61 10.97
C GLY A 636 12.91 -3.36 10.66
N VAL A 637 12.31 -3.27 9.47
CA VAL A 637 11.68 -2.04 8.99
C VAL A 637 10.37 -1.77 9.72
N THR A 638 10.10 -0.50 10.01
CA THR A 638 8.78 -0.06 10.48
C THR A 638 8.12 0.83 9.42
N VAL A 639 7.08 0.30 8.76
CA VAL A 639 6.34 0.97 7.67
C VAL A 639 4.93 1.34 8.11
N ARG A 640 4.50 2.57 7.84
CA ARG A 640 3.14 3.06 8.10
C ARG A 640 2.47 3.55 6.82
N ALA A 641 1.74 2.69 6.12
CA ALA A 641 1.23 2.97 4.76
C ALA A 641 0.43 4.29 4.65
N VAL A 642 -0.37 4.64 5.66
CA VAL A 642 -1.06 5.93 5.80
C VAL A 642 -0.88 6.42 7.23
N LYS A 643 -0.66 7.73 7.44
CA LYS A 643 -0.33 8.37 8.73
C LYS A 643 -1.25 7.99 9.91
N GLU A 644 -2.47 7.55 9.63
CA GLU A 644 -3.48 7.17 10.62
C GLU A 644 -3.64 5.66 10.86
N MET A 645 -2.96 4.79 10.11
CA MET A 645 -3.05 3.33 10.26
C MET A 645 -2.04 2.80 11.28
N VAL A 646 -2.36 1.64 11.87
CA VAL A 646 -1.41 0.81 12.63
C VAL A 646 -0.18 0.52 11.76
N PRO A 647 1.06 0.76 12.23
CA PRO A 647 2.26 0.45 11.48
C PRO A 647 2.51 -1.06 11.42
N ILE A 648 3.12 -1.52 10.32
CA ILE A 648 3.75 -2.84 10.26
C ILE A 648 5.13 -2.71 10.91
N GLU A 649 5.33 -3.40 12.02
CA GLU A 649 6.58 -3.46 12.78
C GLU A 649 7.43 -4.66 12.36
N ASN A 650 8.75 -4.56 12.53
CA ASN A 650 9.72 -5.63 12.30
C ASN A 650 9.54 -6.31 10.93
N ALA A 651 9.24 -5.51 9.91
CA ALA A 651 9.06 -5.99 8.56
C ALA A 651 10.42 -6.34 7.93
N SER A 652 10.48 -7.47 7.25
CA SER A 652 11.60 -7.84 6.38
C SER A 652 11.08 -8.37 5.06
N GLY A 653 11.89 -8.25 4.00
CA GLY A 653 11.52 -8.69 2.66
C GLY A 653 12.31 -8.00 1.57
N GLN A 654 11.65 -7.72 0.44
CA GLN A 654 12.29 -7.28 -0.79
C GLN A 654 11.66 -6.00 -1.35
N PHE A 655 12.51 -5.06 -1.77
CA PHE A 655 12.18 -3.80 -2.41
C PHE A 655 12.75 -3.78 -3.83
N THR A 656 11.93 -3.42 -4.82
CA THR A 656 12.37 -3.24 -6.21
C THR A 656 11.75 -2.02 -6.86
N ILE A 657 12.56 -1.26 -7.60
CA ILE A 657 12.14 -0.30 -8.61
C ILE A 657 12.64 -0.81 -9.97
N ASP A 658 11.76 -0.76 -10.98
CA ASP A 658 12.12 -0.98 -12.38
C ASP A 658 11.54 0.15 -13.24
N GLY A 659 12.41 1.09 -13.62
CA GLY A 659 12.10 2.31 -14.38
C GLY A 659 11.14 3.26 -13.64
N ARG A 660 9.85 2.96 -13.68
CA ARG A 660 8.77 3.68 -12.96
C ARG A 660 7.86 2.76 -12.14
N ARG A 661 8.05 1.45 -12.17
CA ARG A 661 7.33 0.49 -11.31
C ARG A 661 8.02 0.42 -9.95
N LEU A 662 7.25 0.38 -8.86
CA LEU A 662 7.71 0.02 -7.51
C LEU A 662 6.98 -1.26 -7.09
N VAL A 663 7.70 -2.22 -6.52
CA VAL A 663 7.13 -3.36 -5.79
C VAL A 663 7.88 -3.51 -4.46
N VAL A 664 7.14 -3.60 -3.37
CA VAL A 664 7.67 -3.89 -2.03
C VAL A 664 6.90 -5.08 -1.48
N THR A 665 7.59 -6.15 -1.12
CA THR A 665 6.99 -7.38 -0.55
C THR A 665 7.53 -7.60 0.86
N ALA A 666 6.65 -7.86 1.82
CA ALA A 666 7.01 -8.23 3.18
C ALA A 666 6.96 -9.75 3.34
N ASP A 667 8.12 -10.39 3.46
CA ASP A 667 8.27 -11.81 3.76
C ASP A 667 7.97 -12.10 5.24
N HIS A 668 8.17 -11.09 6.10
CA HIS A 668 7.72 -11.05 7.49
C HIS A 668 7.27 -9.62 7.85
N GLY A 669 6.37 -9.49 8.82
CA GLY A 669 5.99 -8.22 9.43
C GLY A 669 4.79 -8.39 10.35
N VAL A 670 4.67 -7.57 11.40
CA VAL A 670 3.57 -7.71 12.38
C VAL A 670 2.80 -6.42 12.59
N LEU A 671 1.47 -6.53 12.70
CA LEU A 671 0.57 -5.45 13.12
C LEU A 671 0.18 -5.66 14.59
N ARG A 672 0.12 -4.56 15.36
CA ARG A 672 -0.30 -4.56 16.77
C ARG A 672 -1.50 -3.63 17.00
N PRO A 673 -2.73 -4.07 16.68
CA PRO A 673 -3.94 -3.27 16.92
C PRO A 673 -4.11 -2.95 18.41
N LEU A 674 -4.47 -1.70 18.71
CA LEU A 674 -4.69 -1.20 20.07
C LEU A 674 -6.19 -1.12 20.38
N ASP A 675 -6.58 -1.40 21.63
CA ASP A 675 -7.92 -1.12 22.11
C ASP A 675 -8.09 0.37 22.48
N ARG A 676 -9.31 0.74 22.90
CA ARG A 676 -9.66 2.11 23.33
C ARG A 676 -8.92 2.59 24.59
N SER A 677 -8.19 1.71 25.29
CA SER A 677 -7.29 2.07 26.40
C SER A 677 -5.82 2.23 25.96
N GLY A 678 -5.51 2.02 24.68
CA GLY A 678 -4.15 2.08 24.13
C GLY A 678 -3.35 0.80 24.30
N LYS A 679 -3.98 -0.31 24.66
CA LYS A 679 -3.30 -1.59 24.93
C LYS A 679 -3.37 -2.52 23.71
N VAL A 680 -2.27 -3.23 23.42
CA VAL A 680 -2.21 -4.21 22.32
C VAL A 680 -3.19 -5.36 22.56
N VAL A 681 -4.12 -5.55 21.62
CA VAL A 681 -5.19 -6.57 21.69
C VAL A 681 -4.71 -7.95 21.25
N GLY A 682 -3.70 -7.96 20.37
CA GLY A 682 -3.04 -9.15 19.87
C GLY A 682 -2.00 -8.78 18.83
N VAL A 683 -1.36 -9.80 18.26
CA VAL A 683 -0.43 -9.65 17.13
C VAL A 683 -1.06 -10.30 15.91
N LEU A 684 -1.08 -9.59 14.80
CA LEU A 684 -1.42 -10.14 13.49
C LEU A 684 -0.11 -10.25 12.68
N ASP A 685 0.07 -11.39 12.04
CA ASP A 685 1.12 -11.62 11.04
C ASP A 685 0.65 -11.03 9.70
N ALA A 686 1.52 -10.28 9.03
CA ALA A 686 1.27 -9.63 7.74
C ALA A 686 2.14 -10.20 6.58
N ALA A 687 2.83 -11.32 6.81
CA ALA A 687 3.68 -11.99 5.82
C ALA A 687 2.95 -12.30 4.51
N GLY A 688 3.63 -12.09 3.38
CA GLY A 688 3.09 -12.19 2.03
C GLY A 688 2.32 -10.95 1.56
N THR A 689 2.18 -9.91 2.39
CA THR A 689 1.63 -8.62 1.95
C THR A 689 2.61 -7.92 0.99
N SER A 690 2.10 -7.42 -0.13
CA SER A 690 2.89 -6.57 -1.04
C SER A 690 2.20 -5.25 -1.39
N PHE A 691 3.00 -4.23 -1.67
CA PHE A 691 2.56 -2.91 -2.12
C PHE A 691 3.18 -2.62 -3.48
N VAL A 692 2.34 -2.23 -4.45
CA VAL A 692 2.74 -2.03 -5.84
C VAL A 692 2.31 -0.66 -6.32
N ILE A 693 3.26 0.11 -6.85
CA ILE A 693 2.98 1.26 -7.71
C ILE A 693 3.29 0.82 -9.15
N PRO A 694 2.29 0.56 -10.02
CA PRO A 694 2.53 0.15 -11.40
C PRO A 694 3.28 1.23 -12.20
N GLN A 695 3.07 2.50 -11.88
CA GLN A 695 3.74 3.61 -12.54
C GLN A 695 3.79 4.88 -11.66
N MET A 696 4.96 5.19 -11.10
CA MET A 696 5.23 6.41 -10.33
C MET A 696 5.01 7.68 -11.16
N ALA A 697 4.50 8.75 -10.54
CA ALA A 697 4.31 10.04 -11.19
C ALA A 697 5.62 10.62 -11.75
N ARG A 698 5.55 11.17 -12.97
CA ARG A 698 6.53 12.15 -13.45
C ARG A 698 6.30 13.50 -12.75
N ARG A 699 7.35 14.32 -12.67
CA ARG A 699 7.19 15.78 -12.52
C ARG A 699 6.46 16.28 -13.78
N PRO A 700 5.35 17.04 -13.68
CA PRO A 700 4.74 17.64 -14.86
C PRO A 700 5.67 18.73 -15.42
N GLU A 701 5.54 18.98 -16.72
CA GLU A 701 6.31 20.01 -17.44
C GLU A 701 5.89 21.41 -16.98
N ASP A 702 4.60 21.62 -16.71
CA ASP A 702 4.06 22.79 -16.01
C ASP A 702 4.03 22.57 -14.48
N PRO A 703 4.80 23.34 -13.68
CA PRO A 703 4.77 23.23 -12.22
C PRO A 703 3.41 23.56 -11.57
N SER A 704 2.57 24.34 -12.24
CA SER A 704 1.25 24.79 -11.74
C SER A 704 0.10 23.81 -12.01
N ALA A 705 0.27 22.89 -12.97
CA ALA A 705 -0.75 21.93 -13.33
C ALA A 705 -1.10 20.95 -12.18
N PRO A 706 -2.40 20.66 -11.93
CA PRO A 706 -2.82 19.74 -10.89
C PRO A 706 -2.33 18.31 -11.19
N ARG A 707 -1.35 17.83 -10.42
CA ARG A 707 -0.75 16.51 -10.62
C ARG A 707 -1.78 15.39 -10.40
N PRO A 708 -2.00 14.47 -11.37
CA PRO A 708 -3.00 13.41 -11.26
C PRO A 708 -2.70 12.44 -10.10
N PRO A 709 -3.71 11.69 -9.62
CA PRO A 709 -3.51 10.66 -8.61
C PRO A 709 -2.57 9.56 -9.13
N VAL A 710 -1.74 9.00 -8.26
CA VAL A 710 -0.89 7.86 -8.61
C VAL A 710 -1.64 6.58 -8.22
N PRO A 711 -2.00 5.70 -9.16
CA PRO A 711 -2.56 4.41 -8.81
C PRO A 711 -1.50 3.58 -8.09
N ALA A 712 -1.91 2.93 -7.00
CA ALA A 712 -1.17 1.89 -6.32
C ALA A 712 -2.15 0.86 -5.77
N TRP A 713 -1.66 -0.30 -5.36
CA TRP A 713 -2.47 -1.27 -4.63
C TRP A 713 -1.67 -1.99 -3.55
N VAL A 714 -2.38 -2.53 -2.57
CA VAL A 714 -1.87 -3.50 -1.60
C VAL A 714 -2.53 -4.83 -1.90
N ASP A 715 -1.74 -5.85 -2.23
CA ASP A 715 -2.16 -7.25 -2.19
C ASP A 715 -1.89 -7.73 -0.75
N LEU A 716 -2.95 -7.75 0.07
CA LEU A 716 -2.92 -7.95 1.51
C LEU A 716 -2.93 -9.45 1.86
N SER A 717 -2.12 -9.83 2.85
CA SER A 717 -2.12 -11.14 3.51
C SER A 717 -1.98 -10.94 5.01
N VAL A 718 -2.99 -11.32 5.80
CA VAL A 718 -3.02 -11.12 7.26
C VAL A 718 -3.57 -12.36 7.97
N THR A 719 -2.86 -12.87 8.98
CA THR A 719 -3.36 -13.97 9.84
C THR A 719 -3.18 -13.67 11.33
N GLY A 720 -4.05 -14.22 12.18
CA GLY A 720 -3.89 -14.09 13.63
C GLY A 720 -5.20 -14.22 14.43
N PRO A 721 -5.27 -13.66 15.65
CA PRO A 721 -6.49 -13.64 16.45
C PRO A 721 -7.58 -12.79 15.80
N LEU A 722 -8.78 -13.35 15.64
CA LEU A 722 -9.95 -12.64 15.08
C LEU A 722 -10.20 -11.32 15.80
N LYS A 723 -10.12 -11.32 17.13
CA LYS A 723 -10.29 -10.12 17.96
C LYS A 723 -9.34 -8.98 17.57
N ALA A 724 -8.07 -9.27 17.26
CA ALA A 724 -7.12 -8.23 16.85
C ALA A 724 -7.47 -7.66 15.47
N ALA A 725 -7.93 -8.49 14.53
CA ALA A 725 -8.40 -8.01 13.23
C ALA A 725 -9.70 -7.18 13.32
N LEU A 726 -10.62 -7.54 14.22
CA LEU A 726 -11.82 -6.72 14.48
C LEU A 726 -11.46 -5.36 15.09
N HIS A 727 -10.48 -5.27 15.99
CA HIS A 727 -9.97 -3.99 16.50
C HIS A 727 -9.23 -3.19 15.42
N LEU A 728 -8.47 -3.82 14.52
CA LEU A 728 -7.87 -3.16 13.35
C LEU A 728 -8.93 -2.51 12.42
N LEU A 729 -10.13 -3.09 12.36
CA LEU A 729 -11.27 -2.55 11.61
C LEU A 729 -12.05 -1.44 12.37
N ASP A 730 -11.92 -1.30 13.69
CA ASP A 730 -12.48 -0.14 14.44
C ASP A 730 -11.52 1.06 14.48
N ASP A 731 -10.24 0.86 14.17
CA ASP A 731 -9.27 1.95 14.12
C ASP A 731 -9.38 2.79 12.83
N LYS A 732 -8.66 3.92 12.79
CA LYS A 732 -8.52 4.77 11.61
C LYS A 732 -7.79 4.00 10.47
N PRO A 733 -8.15 4.26 9.19
CA PRO A 733 -9.20 5.15 8.73
C PRO A 733 -10.61 4.52 8.73
N PHE A 734 -10.75 3.20 9.01
CA PHE A 734 -11.95 2.40 8.73
C PHE A 734 -13.11 2.66 9.71
N ARG A 735 -12.91 2.47 11.02
CA ARG A 735 -13.87 2.80 12.09
C ARG A 735 -15.25 2.14 11.95
N ILE A 736 -15.28 0.84 11.66
CA ILE A 736 -16.51 0.10 11.31
C ILE A 736 -17.50 -0.01 12.50
N PHE A 737 -17.02 -0.12 13.74
CA PHE A 737 -17.87 -0.34 14.93
C PHE A 737 -18.09 0.91 15.80
N ARG A 738 -17.38 2.01 15.51
CA ARG A 738 -17.39 3.30 16.22
C ARG A 738 -18.78 3.94 16.38
N GLN A 739 -19.74 3.49 15.59
CA GLN A 739 -21.15 3.90 15.61
C GLN A 739 -22.05 3.08 16.56
N ASN A 740 -21.51 2.09 17.27
CA ASN A 740 -22.23 1.22 18.22
C ASN A 740 -21.40 0.96 19.50
N PRO A 741 -20.97 1.99 20.25
CA PRO A 741 -19.98 1.82 21.33
C PRO A 741 -20.46 1.02 22.55
N GLU A 742 -21.78 0.85 22.72
CA GLU A 742 -22.42 0.23 23.89
C GLU A 742 -23.27 -1.01 23.52
N GLY A 743 -23.33 -1.39 22.24
CA GLY A 743 -24.14 -2.51 21.76
C GLY A 743 -23.37 -3.83 21.68
N ALA A 744 -24.11 -4.95 21.62
CA ALA A 744 -23.56 -6.32 21.59
C ALA A 744 -22.68 -6.66 20.35
N ILE A 745 -22.64 -5.77 19.36
CA ILE A 745 -21.89 -5.89 18.10
C ILE A 745 -20.80 -4.81 18.09
N GLY A 746 -19.58 -5.20 18.47
CA GLY A 746 -18.37 -4.36 18.51
C GLY A 746 -17.11 -5.21 18.33
N PRO A 747 -15.89 -4.63 18.38
CA PRO A 747 -14.67 -5.36 18.01
C PRO A 747 -14.28 -6.47 19.00
N ASP A 748 -14.91 -6.49 20.18
CA ASP A 748 -14.78 -7.53 21.20
C ASP A 748 -15.80 -8.68 21.08
N MET A 749 -16.75 -8.62 20.12
CA MET A 749 -17.91 -9.54 20.04
C MET A 749 -17.59 -11.02 19.82
N ALA A 750 -16.37 -11.34 19.37
CA ALA A 750 -15.97 -12.69 19.03
C ALA A 750 -14.49 -12.96 19.30
N SER A 751 -14.20 -14.19 19.71
CA SER A 751 -12.85 -14.76 19.79
C SER A 751 -12.68 -15.84 18.73
N GLY A 752 -11.43 -16.20 18.39
CA GLY A 752 -11.12 -17.18 17.34
C GLY A 752 -9.87 -16.78 16.55
N ARG A 753 -9.65 -17.40 15.39
CA ARG A 753 -8.58 -17.06 14.45
C ARG A 753 -9.15 -16.61 13.10
N VAL A 754 -8.38 -15.79 12.39
CA VAL A 754 -8.66 -15.33 11.02
C VAL A 754 -7.43 -15.52 10.14
N ALA A 755 -7.67 -15.87 8.88
CA ALA A 755 -6.75 -15.66 7.77
C ALA A 755 -7.51 -14.86 6.70
N LEU A 756 -7.04 -13.65 6.39
CA LEU A 756 -7.68 -12.67 5.52
C LEU A 756 -6.69 -12.27 4.42
N GLY A 757 -7.14 -12.24 3.18
CA GLY A 757 -6.35 -11.71 2.07
C GLY A 757 -7.20 -11.04 1.01
N GLY A 758 -6.56 -10.39 0.05
CA GLY A 758 -7.25 -9.72 -1.04
C GLY A 758 -6.58 -8.42 -1.44
N ARG A 759 -7.28 -7.58 -2.18
CA ARG A 759 -6.70 -6.41 -2.84
C ARG A 759 -7.34 -5.11 -2.35
N ILE A 760 -6.51 -4.11 -2.11
CA ILE A 760 -6.89 -2.73 -1.79
C ILE A 760 -6.29 -1.82 -2.87
N ASP A 761 -7.11 -1.24 -3.73
CA ASP A 761 -6.70 -0.30 -4.77
C ASP A 761 -6.80 1.15 -4.25
N ILE A 762 -5.73 1.93 -4.42
CA ILE A 762 -5.55 3.26 -3.80
C ILE A 762 -5.13 4.28 -4.87
N ALA A 763 -5.94 5.32 -5.07
CA ALA A 763 -5.56 6.48 -5.87
C ALA A 763 -4.82 7.50 -4.98
N MET A 764 -3.48 7.42 -4.95
CA MET A 764 -2.65 8.20 -4.04
C MET A 764 -2.59 9.68 -4.43
N GLN A 765 -3.06 10.53 -3.53
CA GLN A 765 -3.11 12.00 -3.64
C GLN A 765 -3.03 12.65 -2.24
N PRO A 766 -2.75 13.95 -2.12
CA PRO A 766 -2.85 14.64 -0.83
C PRO A 766 -4.26 14.53 -0.26
N LYS A 767 -4.37 14.16 1.03
CA LYS A 767 -5.66 13.89 1.70
C LYS A 767 -6.53 12.86 0.92
N VAL A 768 -6.02 11.65 0.70
CA VAL A 768 -6.76 10.54 0.04
C VAL A 768 -8.18 10.41 0.64
N PRO A 769 -9.25 10.67 -0.13
CA PRO A 769 -10.61 10.53 0.37
C PRO A 769 -11.00 9.04 0.44
N ARG A 770 -12.01 8.70 1.24
CA ARG A 770 -12.51 7.30 1.33
C ARG A 770 -12.94 6.72 -0.01
N SER A 771 -13.46 7.56 -0.92
CA SER A 771 -13.85 7.17 -2.29
C SER A 771 -12.68 6.91 -3.24
N ALA A 772 -11.44 7.18 -2.83
CA ALA A 772 -10.21 6.86 -3.58
C ALA A 772 -9.55 5.55 -3.12
N ILE A 773 -10.27 4.74 -2.33
CA ILE A 773 -9.84 3.44 -1.82
C ILE A 773 -10.95 2.42 -2.12
N ASP A 774 -10.73 1.53 -3.08
CA ASP A 774 -11.57 0.34 -3.27
C ASP A 774 -10.90 -0.88 -2.63
N TYR A 775 -11.69 -1.84 -2.17
CA TYR A 775 -11.15 -3.06 -1.56
C TYR A 775 -12.09 -4.25 -1.72
N ARG A 776 -11.49 -5.42 -1.96
CA ARG A 776 -12.15 -6.72 -1.92
C ARG A 776 -11.27 -7.68 -1.14
N LEU A 777 -11.68 -7.97 0.09
CA LEU A 777 -10.99 -8.85 1.01
C LEU A 777 -11.86 -10.09 1.26
N ALA A 778 -11.24 -11.27 1.20
CA ALA A 778 -11.87 -12.55 1.49
C ALA A 778 -11.00 -13.32 2.50
N GLY A 779 -11.63 -14.06 3.40
CA GLY A 779 -10.91 -14.75 4.45
C GLY A 779 -11.67 -15.91 5.05
N THR A 780 -10.96 -16.73 5.81
CA THR A 780 -11.56 -17.80 6.61
C THR A 780 -11.39 -17.48 8.09
N LEU A 781 -12.47 -17.64 8.83
CA LEU A 781 -12.53 -17.63 10.28
C LEU A 781 -12.50 -19.07 10.76
N SER A 782 -11.80 -19.32 11.87
CA SER A 782 -11.73 -20.66 12.48
C SER A 782 -11.78 -20.61 13.99
N THR A 783 -12.38 -21.64 14.60
CA THR A 783 -12.57 -21.76 16.06
C THR A 783 -13.29 -20.55 16.68
N VAL A 784 -14.24 -19.96 15.96
CA VAL A 784 -14.93 -18.73 16.40
C VAL A 784 -15.87 -19.04 17.56
N LYS A 785 -15.80 -18.23 18.63
CA LYS A 785 -16.71 -18.29 19.77
C LYS A 785 -17.22 -16.90 20.16
N SER A 786 -18.52 -16.81 20.42
CA SER A 786 -19.19 -15.61 20.94
C SER A 786 -20.33 -15.99 21.88
N ASP A 787 -20.49 -15.27 22.97
CA ASP A 787 -21.64 -15.28 23.88
C ASP A 787 -22.39 -13.92 23.92
N THR A 788 -21.89 -12.94 23.15
CA THR A 788 -22.48 -11.59 23.03
C THR A 788 -23.46 -11.48 21.86
N ILE A 789 -23.18 -12.14 20.72
CA ILE A 789 -24.01 -12.05 19.50
C ILE A 789 -25.44 -12.56 19.75
N VAL A 790 -25.59 -13.54 20.63
CA VAL A 790 -26.89 -13.96 21.18
C VAL A 790 -26.74 -14.00 22.70
N SER A 791 -27.22 -12.97 23.39
CA SER A 791 -26.96 -12.74 24.81
C SER A 791 -27.27 -13.97 25.68
N GLY A 792 -26.25 -14.47 26.40
CA GLY A 792 -26.37 -15.63 27.28
C GLY A 792 -26.42 -16.99 26.56
N ARG A 793 -26.11 -17.03 25.25
CA ARG A 793 -26.12 -18.25 24.43
C ARG A 793 -24.83 -18.36 23.63
N LEU A 794 -24.02 -19.38 23.94
CA LEU A 794 -22.75 -19.61 23.24
C LEU A 794 -22.98 -20.02 21.79
N LEU A 795 -22.46 -19.23 20.85
CA LEU A 795 -22.31 -19.52 19.43
C LEU A 795 -20.87 -20.03 19.18
N GLU A 796 -20.76 -21.18 18.52
CA GLU A 796 -19.48 -21.77 18.10
C GLU A 796 -19.49 -22.06 16.59
N LEU A 797 -18.58 -21.45 15.82
CA LEU A 797 -18.37 -21.73 14.40
C LEU A 797 -16.97 -22.35 14.22
N PRO A 798 -16.86 -23.66 13.93
CA PRO A 798 -15.56 -24.29 13.66
C PRO A 798 -14.85 -23.62 12.48
N HIS A 799 -15.62 -23.31 11.42
CA HIS A 799 -15.20 -22.56 10.24
C HIS A 799 -16.33 -21.62 9.78
N ALA A 800 -15.98 -20.45 9.30
CA ALA A 800 -16.87 -19.53 8.59
C ALA A 800 -16.08 -18.72 7.55
N ASP A 801 -16.69 -18.37 6.44
CA ASP A 801 -16.12 -17.51 5.41
C ASP A 801 -16.45 -16.05 5.72
N LEU A 802 -15.49 -15.15 5.48
CA LEU A 802 -15.60 -13.70 5.66
C LEU A 802 -15.37 -13.01 4.32
N ALA A 803 -16.26 -12.11 3.92
CA ALA A 803 -16.05 -11.19 2.80
C ALA A 803 -16.22 -9.74 3.26
N VAL A 804 -15.35 -8.85 2.80
CA VAL A 804 -15.36 -7.42 3.13
C VAL A 804 -15.10 -6.61 1.86
N SER A 805 -15.98 -5.66 1.55
CA SER A 805 -15.85 -4.76 0.41
C SER A 805 -16.28 -3.34 0.76
N THR A 806 -16.13 -2.42 -0.18
CA THR A 806 -16.68 -1.07 -0.14
C THR A 806 -18.21 -1.03 0.01
N GLU A 807 -18.91 -2.11 -0.33
CA GLU A 807 -20.37 -2.25 -0.29
C GLU A 807 -20.90 -2.80 1.05
N GLY A 808 -20.06 -3.52 1.81
CA GLY A 808 -20.48 -4.17 3.06
C GLY A 808 -19.51 -5.22 3.59
N VAL A 809 -19.98 -5.94 4.60
CA VAL A 809 -19.31 -7.12 5.19
C VAL A 809 -20.31 -8.26 5.33
N SER A 810 -19.87 -9.49 5.06
CA SER A 810 -20.66 -10.70 5.32
C SER A 810 -19.80 -11.80 5.96
N ILE A 811 -20.45 -12.60 6.80
CA ILE A 811 -19.88 -13.78 7.46
C ILE A 811 -20.84 -14.95 7.29
N SER A 812 -20.41 -16.00 6.58
CA SER A 812 -21.22 -17.18 6.24
C SER A 812 -20.62 -18.42 6.89
N GLY A 813 -21.40 -19.25 7.59
CA GLY A 813 -20.83 -20.41 8.28
C GLY A 813 -21.82 -21.47 8.73
N LYS A 814 -21.26 -22.56 9.27
CA LYS A 814 -21.99 -23.66 9.91
C LYS A 814 -21.42 -23.87 11.31
N GLY A 815 -22.27 -24.00 12.30
CA GLY A 815 -21.87 -24.02 13.70
C GLY A 815 -22.93 -24.55 14.64
N ARG A 816 -22.80 -24.20 15.91
CA ARG A 816 -23.72 -24.60 16.98
C ARG A 816 -24.08 -23.40 17.83
N LEU A 817 -25.38 -23.22 18.11
CA LEU A 817 -25.90 -22.25 19.06
C LEU A 817 -26.42 -23.01 20.28
N SER A 818 -25.74 -22.90 21.42
CA SER A 818 -26.02 -23.68 22.64
C SER A 818 -26.16 -25.18 22.38
N GLY A 819 -25.33 -25.72 21.48
CA GLY A 819 -25.35 -27.12 21.05
C GLY A 819 -26.26 -27.46 19.86
N VAL A 820 -27.25 -26.62 19.54
CA VAL A 820 -28.16 -26.83 18.38
C VAL A 820 -27.42 -26.55 17.08
N PRO A 821 -27.44 -27.46 16.06
CA PRO A 821 -26.85 -27.18 14.75
C PRO A 821 -27.55 -26.00 14.06
N VAL A 822 -26.74 -25.06 13.58
CA VAL A 822 -27.20 -23.89 12.82
C VAL A 822 -26.30 -23.64 11.61
N THR A 823 -26.88 -23.17 10.52
CA THR A 823 -26.17 -22.49 9.44
C THR A 823 -26.61 -21.03 9.43
N GLY A 824 -25.77 -20.13 8.92
CA GLY A 824 -26.22 -18.77 8.69
C GLY A 824 -25.21 -17.88 7.99
N THR A 825 -25.74 -16.81 7.41
CA THR A 825 -25.03 -15.68 6.83
C THR A 825 -25.47 -14.42 7.55
N TRP A 826 -24.55 -13.76 8.26
CA TRP A 826 -24.70 -12.37 8.66
C TRP A 826 -24.23 -11.46 7.53
N ALA A 827 -24.98 -10.39 7.25
CA ALA A 827 -24.60 -9.37 6.28
C ALA A 827 -24.94 -7.96 6.78
N GLN A 828 -24.00 -7.03 6.64
CA GLN A 828 -24.17 -5.60 6.95
C GLN A 828 -23.72 -4.76 5.76
N THR A 829 -24.62 -3.93 5.23
CA THR A 829 -24.33 -3.02 4.13
C THR A 829 -23.64 -1.74 4.60
N PHE A 830 -22.86 -1.13 3.72
CA PHE A 830 -22.27 0.19 3.93
C PHE A 830 -22.95 1.24 3.03
N GLU A 831 -23.44 2.31 3.65
CA GLU A 831 -23.95 3.50 2.96
C GLU A 831 -22.91 4.62 3.08
N ALA A 832 -22.49 5.21 1.96
CA ALA A 832 -21.43 6.23 1.89
C ALA A 832 -20.10 5.83 2.60
N GLY A 833 -19.80 4.53 2.67
CA GLY A 833 -18.61 3.99 3.36
C GLY A 833 -18.72 3.99 4.89
N ALA A 834 -19.92 4.02 5.46
CA ALA A 834 -20.19 3.79 6.87
C ALA A 834 -21.29 2.72 7.03
N SER A 835 -21.40 2.07 8.19
CA SER A 835 -22.52 1.14 8.45
C SER A 835 -23.87 1.83 8.26
N SER A 836 -24.78 1.19 7.52
CA SER A 836 -26.18 1.61 7.35
C SER A 836 -27.00 1.54 8.66
N GLY A 837 -26.41 1.00 9.74
CA GLY A 837 -27.10 0.75 11.00
C GLY A 837 -28.13 -0.38 10.93
N ARG A 838 -28.16 -1.12 9.82
CA ARG A 838 -28.99 -2.31 9.57
C ARG A 838 -28.11 -3.49 9.17
N SER A 839 -28.40 -4.67 9.72
CA SER A 839 -27.83 -5.92 9.25
C SER A 839 -28.85 -7.04 9.34
N THR A 840 -28.64 -8.11 8.58
CA THR A 840 -29.51 -9.30 8.59
C THR A 840 -28.69 -10.53 8.95
N VAL A 841 -29.31 -11.50 9.61
CA VAL A 841 -28.80 -12.87 9.76
C VAL A 841 -29.83 -13.81 9.15
N THR A 842 -29.53 -14.42 8.01
CA THR A 842 -30.38 -15.44 7.38
C THR A 842 -29.75 -16.82 7.58
N GLY A 843 -30.53 -17.88 7.73
CA GLY A 843 -29.96 -19.20 7.95
C GLY A 843 -30.96 -20.34 8.13
N GLU A 844 -30.43 -21.52 8.44
CA GLU A 844 -31.19 -22.73 8.72
C GLU A 844 -30.90 -23.21 10.15
N MET A 845 -31.94 -23.65 10.87
CA MET A 845 -31.80 -24.31 12.17
C MET A 845 -32.53 -25.65 12.20
N THR A 846 -31.96 -26.62 12.93
CA THR A 846 -32.63 -27.89 13.21
C THR A 846 -33.76 -27.67 14.22
N LEU A 847 -34.96 -28.19 13.91
CA LEU A 847 -36.14 -28.13 14.76
C LEU A 847 -36.53 -29.55 15.22
N ASP A 848 -36.19 -29.86 16.47
CA ASP A 848 -36.47 -31.14 17.14
C ASP A 848 -36.65 -30.95 18.66
N GLN A 849 -36.70 -32.05 19.43
CA GLN A 849 -36.80 -31.97 20.89
C GLN A 849 -35.54 -31.36 21.54
N ALA A 850 -34.35 -31.55 20.96
CA ALA A 850 -33.11 -31.01 21.50
C ALA A 850 -32.99 -29.49 21.29
N SER A 851 -33.50 -28.97 20.15
CA SER A 851 -33.60 -27.52 19.95
C SER A 851 -34.60 -26.88 20.93
N LEU A 852 -35.74 -27.52 21.17
CA LEU A 852 -36.73 -27.05 22.15
C LEU A 852 -36.19 -27.07 23.60
N ASP A 853 -35.50 -28.14 23.99
CA ASP A 853 -34.86 -28.26 25.29
C ASP A 853 -33.76 -27.20 25.46
N ALA A 854 -32.92 -26.98 24.44
CA ALA A 854 -31.86 -25.98 24.43
C ALA A 854 -32.41 -24.55 24.57
N PHE A 855 -33.42 -24.18 23.80
CA PHE A 855 -34.09 -22.88 23.92
C PHE A 855 -35.09 -22.80 25.10
N SER A 856 -35.20 -23.87 25.89
CA SER A 856 -36.02 -23.93 27.11
C SER A 856 -37.52 -23.70 26.88
N ILE A 857 -38.02 -24.14 25.72
CA ILE A 857 -39.41 -24.03 25.31
C ILE A 857 -40.22 -25.11 26.02
N GLY A 858 -41.08 -24.69 26.97
CA GLY A 858 -41.76 -25.54 27.96
C GLY A 858 -42.87 -26.46 27.43
N LEU A 859 -42.61 -27.25 26.39
CA LEU A 859 -43.50 -28.31 25.91
C LEU A 859 -43.29 -29.62 26.71
N PRO A 860 -44.32 -30.47 26.87
CA PRO A 860 -44.18 -31.78 27.50
C PRO A 860 -43.17 -32.66 26.74
N LYS A 861 -42.35 -33.44 27.47
CA LYS A 861 -41.40 -34.38 26.84
C LYS A 861 -42.13 -35.39 25.96
N GLY A 862 -41.72 -35.48 24.69
CA GLY A 862 -42.37 -36.33 23.69
C GLY A 862 -43.52 -35.65 22.93
N SER A 863 -43.83 -34.39 23.20
CA SER A 863 -44.70 -33.59 22.32
C SER A 863 -44.08 -33.33 20.95
N VAL A 864 -42.74 -33.48 20.80
CA VAL A 864 -42.02 -33.40 19.53
C VAL A 864 -41.13 -34.62 19.35
N THR A 865 -41.11 -35.19 18.14
CA THR A 865 -40.31 -36.36 17.75
C THR A 865 -39.85 -36.22 16.30
N GLY A 866 -38.74 -36.86 15.93
CA GLY A 866 -38.13 -36.63 14.62
C GLY A 866 -37.51 -35.23 14.54
N SER A 867 -37.28 -34.74 13.33
CA SER A 867 -36.58 -33.47 13.07
C SER A 867 -36.96 -32.89 11.71
N THR A 868 -36.83 -31.57 11.55
CA THR A 868 -36.90 -30.86 10.27
C THR A 868 -35.99 -29.63 10.30
N THR A 869 -35.84 -28.95 9.15
CA THR A 869 -35.16 -27.66 9.05
C THR A 869 -36.18 -26.53 9.08
N GLY A 870 -35.89 -25.49 9.86
CA GLY A 870 -36.56 -24.19 9.79
C GLY A 870 -35.61 -23.13 9.23
N ASN A 871 -36.06 -22.39 8.23
CA ASN A 871 -35.38 -21.21 7.72
C ASN A 871 -35.68 -20.04 8.66
N TYR A 872 -34.69 -19.21 8.97
CA TYR A 872 -34.87 -18.03 9.81
C TYR A 872 -34.21 -16.79 9.22
N GLU A 873 -34.79 -15.63 9.51
CA GLU A 873 -34.19 -14.32 9.26
C GLU A 873 -34.26 -13.49 10.55
N ILE A 874 -33.17 -12.83 10.92
CA ILE A 874 -33.12 -11.87 12.03
C ILE A 874 -32.68 -10.52 11.47
N ALA A 875 -33.59 -9.54 11.51
CA ALA A 875 -33.32 -8.15 11.16
C ALA A 875 -32.82 -7.39 12.39
N LEU A 876 -31.59 -6.90 12.31
CA LEU A 876 -30.88 -6.13 13.34
C LEU A 876 -30.87 -4.65 12.93
N ALA A 877 -31.42 -3.78 13.77
CA ALA A 877 -31.46 -2.33 13.55
C ALA A 877 -30.99 -1.58 14.81
N ARG A 878 -30.26 -0.47 14.62
CA ARG A 878 -29.78 0.40 15.71
C ARG A 878 -30.92 0.76 16.68
N GLY A 879 -30.72 0.48 17.97
CA GLY A 879 -31.61 0.91 19.05
C GLY A 879 -32.96 0.18 19.11
N GLU A 880 -33.22 -0.77 18.22
CA GLU A 880 -34.43 -1.59 18.21
C GLU A 880 -34.16 -3.03 18.68
N ALA A 881 -35.18 -3.65 19.27
CA ALA A 881 -35.19 -5.09 19.53
C ALA A 881 -35.08 -5.86 18.20
N PRO A 882 -34.14 -6.82 18.05
CA PRO A 882 -34.00 -7.60 16.82
C PRO A 882 -35.30 -8.29 16.43
N ARG A 883 -35.74 -8.13 15.18
CA ARG A 883 -36.94 -8.84 14.69
C ARG A 883 -36.54 -10.19 14.12
N ILE A 884 -37.26 -11.24 14.47
CA ILE A 884 -37.10 -12.59 13.92
C ILE A 884 -38.30 -12.95 13.06
N SER A 885 -38.06 -13.63 11.94
CA SER A 885 -39.02 -14.51 11.27
C SER A 885 -38.45 -15.92 11.19
N LEU A 886 -39.33 -16.92 11.20
CA LEU A 886 -38.95 -18.32 10.94
C LEU A 886 -40.08 -19.03 10.20
N GLU A 887 -39.71 -19.83 9.19
CA GLU A 887 -40.61 -20.69 8.42
C GLU A 887 -40.08 -22.13 8.38
N ALA A 888 -40.93 -23.11 8.62
CA ALA A 888 -40.55 -24.52 8.61
C ALA A 888 -41.63 -25.44 8.01
N SER A 889 -41.19 -26.33 7.13
CA SER A 889 -42.01 -27.46 6.67
C SER A 889 -41.95 -28.57 7.71
N LEU A 890 -43.10 -28.92 8.29
CA LEU A 890 -43.18 -29.89 9.39
C LEU A 890 -43.16 -31.37 8.91
N GLY A 891 -42.74 -31.65 7.68
CA GLY A 891 -42.38 -33.02 7.29
C GLY A 891 -41.21 -33.53 8.12
N GLY A 892 -41.17 -34.82 8.45
CA GLY A 892 -40.13 -35.39 9.33
C GLY A 892 -40.36 -35.20 10.83
N VAL A 893 -41.06 -34.13 11.24
CA VAL A 893 -41.44 -33.90 12.65
C VAL A 893 -42.81 -34.50 12.97
N GLY A 894 -42.86 -35.34 14.01
CA GLY A 894 -44.11 -35.79 14.64
C GLY A 894 -44.42 -34.92 15.84
N LEU A 895 -45.64 -34.36 15.89
CA LEU A 895 -46.12 -33.52 16.98
C LEU A 895 -47.21 -34.26 17.76
N SER A 896 -47.29 -34.10 19.08
CA SER A 896 -48.38 -34.67 19.89
C SER A 896 -48.86 -33.74 21.00
N ILE A 897 -50.18 -33.65 21.16
CA ILE A 897 -50.85 -32.96 22.25
C ILE A 897 -51.73 -34.00 22.97
N SER A 898 -51.07 -34.86 23.74
CA SER A 898 -51.67 -36.06 24.36
C SER A 898 -52.92 -35.78 25.20
N ALA A 899 -52.98 -34.61 25.86
CA ALA A 899 -54.14 -34.18 26.64
C ALA A 899 -55.41 -33.96 25.78
N LEU A 900 -55.24 -33.57 24.52
CA LEU A 900 -56.33 -33.30 23.58
C LEU A 900 -56.59 -34.44 22.59
N GLY A 901 -55.88 -35.58 22.74
CA GLY A 901 -56.04 -36.76 21.88
C GLY A 901 -55.68 -36.51 20.42
N TRP A 902 -54.75 -35.57 20.14
CA TRP A 902 -54.27 -35.26 18.79
C TRP A 902 -52.78 -35.57 18.63
N SER A 903 -52.42 -36.09 17.46
CA SER A 903 -51.04 -36.22 17.00
C SER A 903 -50.93 -36.08 15.49
N LYS A 904 -49.78 -35.56 15.05
CA LYS A 904 -49.32 -35.51 13.67
C LYS A 904 -48.19 -36.52 13.51
N SER A 905 -48.24 -37.40 12.50
CA SER A 905 -47.13 -38.32 12.21
C SER A 905 -45.96 -37.60 11.51
N GLN A 906 -44.76 -38.17 11.60
CA GLN A 906 -43.56 -37.67 10.91
C GLN A 906 -43.74 -37.66 9.38
N GLY A 907 -44.45 -38.64 8.82
CA GLY A 907 -44.77 -38.72 7.39
C GLY A 907 -45.88 -37.76 6.90
N SER A 908 -46.58 -37.09 7.82
CA SER A 908 -47.57 -36.06 7.45
C SER A 908 -46.88 -34.74 7.12
N LYS A 909 -47.40 -33.98 6.14
CA LYS A 909 -46.98 -32.59 5.89
C LYS A 909 -47.59 -31.65 6.95
N GLY A 910 -47.08 -30.42 6.98
CA GLY A 910 -47.56 -29.31 7.82
C GLY A 910 -46.64 -28.10 7.66
N SER A 911 -47.01 -26.97 8.23
CA SER A 911 -46.20 -25.74 8.20
C SER A 911 -46.25 -25.01 9.55
N LEU A 912 -45.10 -24.53 9.99
CA LEU A 912 -44.97 -23.53 11.05
C LEU A 912 -44.43 -22.26 10.42
N SER A 913 -45.06 -21.11 10.69
CA SER A 913 -44.40 -19.81 10.52
C SER A 913 -44.59 -18.96 11.77
N LEU A 914 -43.57 -18.18 12.11
CA LEU A 914 -43.62 -17.23 13.22
C LEU A 914 -42.88 -15.95 12.88
N SER A 915 -43.26 -14.85 13.54
CA SER A 915 -42.52 -13.59 13.54
C SER A 915 -42.62 -12.88 14.89
N GLY A 916 -41.65 -12.03 15.21
CA GLY A 916 -41.66 -11.27 16.45
C GLY A 916 -40.39 -10.51 16.76
N LYS A 917 -40.22 -10.13 18.03
CA LYS A 917 -39.07 -9.39 18.57
C LYS A 917 -38.32 -10.24 19.60
N LEU A 918 -37.02 -10.37 19.40
CA LEU A 918 -36.06 -10.90 20.37
C LEU A 918 -35.66 -9.79 21.35
N GLY A 919 -35.48 -10.14 22.62
CA GLY A 919 -35.14 -9.20 23.69
C GLY A 919 -34.98 -9.95 25.01
N SER A 920 -34.86 -9.24 26.14
CA SER A 920 -34.79 -9.89 27.46
C SER A 920 -36.09 -10.62 27.82
N ALA A 921 -37.23 -10.06 27.41
CA ALA A 921 -38.53 -10.72 27.33
C ALA A 921 -38.97 -10.85 25.84
N PRO A 922 -38.78 -12.03 25.21
CA PRO A 922 -39.16 -12.24 23.80
C PRO A 922 -40.68 -12.16 23.56
N LEU A 923 -41.05 -11.55 22.43
CA LEU A 923 -42.43 -11.41 21.97
C LEU A 923 -42.57 -12.02 20.58
N ILE A 924 -43.35 -13.09 20.45
CA ILE A 924 -43.80 -13.63 19.16
C ILE A 924 -45.09 -12.92 18.80
N GLU A 925 -45.02 -12.02 17.82
CA GLU A 925 -46.12 -11.18 17.38
C GLU A 925 -47.11 -11.97 16.51
N GLU A 926 -46.63 -12.95 15.76
CA GLU A 926 -47.45 -13.91 15.01
C GLU A 926 -46.87 -15.33 15.09
N LEU A 927 -47.72 -16.33 15.29
CA LEU A 927 -47.41 -17.75 15.21
C LEU A 927 -48.58 -18.50 14.54
N LYS A 928 -48.28 -19.11 13.39
CA LYS A 928 -49.20 -19.93 12.57
C LYS A 928 -48.72 -21.37 12.54
N LEU A 929 -49.53 -22.28 13.06
CA LEU A 929 -49.26 -23.72 13.07
C LEU A 929 -50.37 -24.47 12.31
N ARG A 930 -50.02 -25.07 11.17
CA ARG A 930 -50.92 -25.88 10.34
C ARG A 930 -50.44 -27.31 10.20
N ALA A 931 -51.31 -28.25 10.53
CA ALA A 931 -51.10 -29.69 10.40
C ALA A 931 -52.44 -30.41 10.17
N PRO A 932 -52.45 -31.69 9.75
CA PRO A 932 -53.68 -32.46 9.62
C PRO A 932 -54.50 -32.46 10.92
N GLY A 933 -55.68 -31.85 10.85
CA GLY A 933 -56.59 -31.71 11.99
C GLY A 933 -56.18 -30.68 13.05
N LEU A 934 -55.22 -29.78 12.77
CA LEU A 934 -54.86 -28.64 13.62
C LEU A 934 -54.54 -27.40 12.76
N ASP A 935 -55.30 -26.32 12.92
CA ASP A 935 -54.90 -24.97 12.46
C ASP A 935 -55.03 -24.02 13.65
N ALA A 936 -53.96 -23.32 13.99
CA ALA A 936 -53.89 -22.35 15.09
C ALA A 936 -53.11 -21.10 14.65
N ASN A 937 -53.70 -19.93 14.88
CA ASN A 937 -53.09 -18.61 14.66
C ASN A 937 -53.13 -17.80 15.96
N GLY A 938 -52.05 -17.11 16.31
CA GLY A 938 -51.98 -16.32 17.54
C GLY A 938 -50.65 -15.60 17.77
N SER A 939 -50.44 -15.14 19.00
CA SER A 939 -49.21 -14.51 19.51
C SER A 939 -48.73 -15.18 20.80
N VAL A 940 -47.45 -15.03 21.15
CA VAL A 940 -46.84 -15.60 22.36
C VAL A 940 -45.93 -14.59 23.07
N ILE A 941 -46.22 -14.32 24.33
CA ILE A 941 -45.48 -13.41 25.21
C ILE A 941 -44.68 -14.26 26.20
N MET A 942 -43.36 -14.08 26.24
CA MET A 942 -42.44 -14.76 27.16
C MET A 942 -42.01 -13.83 28.30
N ALA A 943 -41.61 -14.42 29.42
CA ALA A 943 -41.10 -13.68 30.58
C ALA A 943 -39.62 -13.34 30.43
N GLU A 944 -39.16 -12.32 31.14
CA GLU A 944 -37.73 -12.00 31.25
C GLU A 944 -36.98 -13.14 31.94
N GLY A 945 -35.90 -13.63 31.32
CA GLY A 945 -35.21 -14.85 31.74
C GLY A 945 -35.87 -16.17 31.31
N GLY A 946 -37.03 -16.12 30.66
CA GLY A 946 -37.69 -17.26 30.02
C GLY A 946 -38.93 -17.80 30.76
N GLY A 947 -39.67 -18.67 30.05
CA GLY A 947 -41.00 -19.15 30.46
C GLY A 947 -42.14 -18.35 29.83
N LEU A 948 -43.34 -18.95 29.80
CA LEU A 948 -44.53 -18.35 29.18
C LEU A 948 -45.18 -17.32 30.11
N VAL A 949 -45.56 -16.16 29.57
CA VAL A 949 -46.53 -15.25 30.20
C VAL A 949 -47.94 -15.54 29.67
N ALA A 950 -48.12 -15.46 28.35
CA ALA A 950 -49.38 -15.79 27.68
C ALA A 950 -49.17 -16.23 26.23
N ALA A 951 -49.89 -17.25 25.77
CA ALA A 951 -50.10 -17.53 24.35
C ALA A 951 -51.58 -17.28 24.02
N GLN A 952 -51.85 -16.40 23.06
CA GLN A 952 -53.19 -15.94 22.71
C GLN A 952 -53.48 -16.31 21.26
N PHE A 953 -54.41 -17.24 21.05
CA PHE A 953 -54.80 -17.74 19.73
C PHE A 953 -56.20 -17.24 19.36
N ASP A 954 -56.31 -16.46 18.29
CA ASP A 954 -57.59 -15.91 17.79
C ASP A 954 -58.54 -17.03 17.37
N ARG A 955 -57.97 -18.13 16.88
CA ARG A 955 -58.70 -19.34 16.49
C ARG A 955 -57.78 -20.55 16.58
N VAL A 956 -58.27 -21.58 17.26
CA VAL A 956 -57.72 -22.94 17.23
C VAL A 956 -58.82 -23.86 16.72
N THR A 957 -58.55 -24.52 15.60
CA THR A 957 -59.36 -25.65 15.12
C THR A 957 -58.63 -26.95 15.43
N LEU A 958 -59.30 -27.92 16.05
CA LEU A 958 -58.70 -29.21 16.42
C LEU A 958 -59.65 -30.38 16.19
N GLY A 959 -59.19 -31.39 15.43
CA GLY A 959 -59.87 -32.67 15.20
C GLY A 959 -61.32 -32.58 14.66
N GLY A 960 -61.72 -31.42 14.14
CA GLY A 960 -63.12 -31.12 13.81
C GLY A 960 -64.07 -31.08 15.01
N TRP A 961 -63.53 -31.03 16.23
CA TRP A 961 -64.25 -31.04 17.51
C TRP A 961 -64.11 -29.75 18.33
N LEU A 962 -63.04 -28.98 18.13
CA LEU A 962 -62.84 -27.65 18.68
C LEU A 962 -62.74 -26.64 17.54
N ASP A 963 -63.41 -25.50 17.67
CA ASP A 963 -63.25 -24.32 16.82
C ASP A 963 -63.52 -23.06 17.67
N ALA A 964 -62.48 -22.52 18.31
CA ALA A 964 -62.61 -21.45 19.31
C ALA A 964 -61.33 -20.63 19.51
N PRO A 965 -61.40 -19.38 20.02
CA PRO A 965 -60.23 -18.64 20.52
C PRO A 965 -59.73 -19.26 21.83
N VAL A 966 -58.42 -19.42 21.97
CA VAL A 966 -57.78 -20.08 23.13
C VAL A 966 -56.67 -19.19 23.69
N THR A 967 -56.70 -18.95 24.99
CA THR A 967 -55.60 -18.32 25.74
C THR A 967 -54.97 -19.34 26.69
N LEU A 968 -53.65 -19.44 26.67
CA LEU A 968 -52.85 -20.20 27.63
C LEU A 968 -52.04 -19.23 28.48
N THR A 969 -52.32 -19.12 29.77
CA THR A 969 -51.63 -18.20 30.68
C THR A 969 -50.62 -18.95 31.54
N GLY A 970 -49.38 -18.48 31.58
CA GLY A 970 -48.33 -19.04 32.43
C GLY A 970 -48.58 -18.79 33.92
N ARG A 971 -48.06 -19.66 34.78
CA ARG A 971 -48.21 -19.58 36.25
C ARG A 971 -46.88 -19.75 37.00
N GLY A 972 -45.78 -19.34 36.37
CA GLY A 972 -44.42 -19.57 36.85
C GLY A 972 -43.84 -20.94 36.45
N ALA A 973 -42.54 -21.13 36.72
CA ALA A 973 -41.83 -22.34 36.33
C ALA A 973 -42.39 -23.61 37.02
N GLY A 974 -42.47 -24.71 36.29
CA GLY A 974 -42.98 -26.00 36.78
C GLY A 974 -44.50 -26.10 37.00
N GLN A 975 -45.23 -24.99 36.97
CA GLN A 975 -46.69 -24.98 37.06
C GLN A 975 -47.34 -25.16 35.67
N PRO A 976 -48.38 -25.99 35.52
CA PRO A 976 -49.07 -26.12 34.24
C PRO A 976 -49.85 -24.84 33.93
N VAL A 977 -49.92 -24.47 32.65
CA VAL A 977 -50.63 -23.27 32.19
C VAL A 977 -52.11 -23.29 32.57
N SER A 978 -52.68 -22.11 32.81
CA SER A 978 -54.14 -21.94 32.84
C SER A 978 -54.68 -21.91 31.42
N VAL A 979 -55.79 -22.61 31.16
CA VAL A 979 -56.48 -22.60 29.87
C VAL A 979 -57.72 -21.73 29.96
N THR A 980 -57.93 -20.84 28.99
CA THR A 980 -59.15 -20.04 28.89
C THR A 980 -59.66 -20.07 27.45
N VAL A 981 -60.94 -20.36 27.27
CA VAL A 981 -61.64 -20.33 25.98
C VAL A 981 -62.75 -19.27 26.06
N LYS A 982 -62.86 -18.40 25.03
CA LYS A 982 -63.74 -17.21 25.05
C LYS A 982 -64.62 -17.12 23.79
N GLY A 983 -65.55 -18.06 23.66
CA GLY A 983 -66.46 -18.21 22.53
C GLY A 983 -66.20 -19.51 21.76
N GLY A 984 -66.76 -19.60 20.55
CA GLY A 984 -66.56 -20.73 19.65
C GLY A 984 -67.40 -21.96 19.96
N THR A 985 -67.11 -23.05 19.25
CA THR A 985 -67.87 -24.31 19.29
C THR A 985 -67.02 -25.50 19.73
N VAL A 986 -67.62 -26.36 20.55
CA VAL A 986 -67.06 -27.64 21.01
C VAL A 986 -68.04 -28.77 20.72
N ASP A 987 -67.58 -29.85 20.07
CA ASP A 987 -68.39 -31.01 19.64
C ASP A 987 -67.88 -32.30 20.30
N MET A 988 -68.43 -32.61 21.48
CA MET A 988 -68.03 -33.76 22.31
C MET A 988 -68.23 -35.11 21.62
N ARG A 989 -69.09 -35.20 20.60
CA ARG A 989 -69.28 -36.42 19.79
C ARG A 989 -68.00 -36.83 19.06
N LYS A 990 -67.16 -35.86 18.69
CA LYS A 990 -65.90 -36.04 17.96
C LYS A 990 -64.68 -35.96 18.87
N ALA A 991 -64.76 -35.23 19.97
CA ALA A 991 -63.62 -34.95 20.86
C ALA A 991 -62.91 -36.22 21.35
N THR A 992 -61.58 -36.29 21.22
CA THR A 992 -60.74 -37.43 21.60
C THR A 992 -60.06 -37.28 22.97
N LEU A 993 -60.65 -36.46 23.85
CA LEU A 993 -60.19 -36.22 25.21
C LEU A 993 -59.97 -37.53 25.98
N GLY A 994 -58.81 -37.65 26.65
CA GLY A 994 -58.51 -38.73 27.61
C GLY A 994 -58.08 -40.08 27.04
N SER A 995 -57.98 -40.29 25.72
CA SER A 995 -57.64 -41.62 25.17
C SER A 995 -56.16 -42.03 25.25
N GLY A 996 -55.30 -41.24 25.90
CA GLY A 996 -53.85 -41.48 25.99
C GLY A 996 -53.42 -42.18 27.27
N LYS A 997 -52.79 -43.37 27.15
CA LYS A 997 -52.22 -44.15 28.28
C LYS A 997 -51.02 -43.49 29.01
N GLY A 998 -50.76 -42.19 28.80
CA GLY A 998 -49.57 -41.48 29.31
C GLY A 998 -49.82 -40.55 30.51
N GLY A 999 -51.08 -40.34 30.92
CA GLY A 999 -51.41 -39.46 32.05
C GLY A 999 -51.26 -40.18 33.39
N GLY A 1000 -50.13 -39.99 34.07
CA GLY A 1000 -49.94 -40.49 35.44
C GLY A 1000 -50.91 -39.83 36.43
N ALA A 1001 -51.53 -40.64 37.30
CA ALA A 1001 -52.42 -40.17 38.35
C ALA A 1001 -51.63 -39.42 39.44
N GLY A 1002 -51.43 -38.12 39.26
CA GLY A 1002 -50.64 -37.27 40.14
C GLY A 1002 -50.20 -35.92 39.56
N GLY A 1003 -50.53 -35.62 38.30
CA GLY A 1003 -50.19 -34.33 37.68
C GLY A 1003 -50.82 -33.12 38.42
N PRO A 1004 -50.11 -31.97 38.52
CA PRO A 1004 -50.59 -30.78 39.23
C PRO A 1004 -51.87 -30.19 38.60
N PRO A 1005 -52.74 -29.51 39.38
CA PRO A 1005 -54.06 -29.10 38.90
C PRO A 1005 -54.00 -28.02 37.82
N VAL A 1006 -54.78 -28.22 36.75
CA VAL A 1006 -54.86 -27.34 35.57
C VAL A 1006 -56.18 -26.56 35.59
N PRO A 1007 -56.19 -25.24 35.80
CA PRO A 1007 -57.39 -24.42 35.66
C PRO A 1007 -57.81 -24.35 34.19
N ILE A 1008 -59.11 -24.52 33.95
CA ILE A 1008 -59.73 -24.47 32.62
C ILE A 1008 -61.02 -23.67 32.74
N SER A 1009 -61.03 -22.45 32.19
CA SER A 1009 -62.22 -21.59 32.13
C SER A 1009 -62.81 -21.64 30.71
N LEU A 1010 -64.07 -22.04 30.60
CA LEU A 1010 -64.76 -22.31 29.33
C LEU A 1010 -66.01 -21.44 29.18
N LEU A 1011 -65.85 -20.30 28.50
CA LEU A 1011 -66.96 -19.57 27.91
C LEU A 1011 -67.09 -20.02 26.45
N LEU A 1012 -68.22 -20.62 26.05
CA LEU A 1012 -68.44 -21.21 24.74
C LEU A 1012 -69.80 -20.76 24.17
N ASP A 1013 -69.83 -20.39 22.89
CA ASP A 1013 -71.08 -20.07 22.20
C ASP A 1013 -71.96 -21.33 22.07
N ARG A 1014 -71.32 -22.49 21.86
CA ARG A 1014 -71.99 -23.76 21.62
C ARG A 1014 -71.17 -24.98 22.08
N LEU A 1015 -71.74 -25.75 23.01
CA LEU A 1015 -71.27 -27.08 23.42
C LEU A 1015 -72.26 -28.15 22.94
N ILE A 1016 -71.86 -28.95 21.95
CA ILE A 1016 -72.67 -30.05 21.40
C ILE A 1016 -72.28 -31.34 22.13
N ILE A 1017 -73.26 -31.96 22.81
CA ILE A 1017 -73.06 -33.19 23.60
C ILE A 1017 -73.37 -34.43 22.76
N SER A 1018 -74.56 -34.46 22.15
CA SER A 1018 -75.04 -35.59 21.32
C SER A 1018 -75.95 -35.07 20.20
N LYS A 1019 -76.46 -35.97 19.34
CA LYS A 1019 -77.44 -35.57 18.32
C LYS A 1019 -78.76 -35.18 19.01
N GLY A 1020 -79.08 -33.89 18.98
CA GLY A 1020 -80.26 -33.30 19.64
C GLY A 1020 -79.95 -32.57 20.95
N ILE A 1021 -78.80 -32.79 21.58
CA ILE A 1021 -78.44 -32.13 22.84
C ILE A 1021 -77.28 -31.15 22.61
N THR A 1022 -77.62 -29.86 22.66
CA THR A 1022 -76.67 -28.74 22.54
C THR A 1022 -76.93 -27.74 23.66
N ILE A 1023 -75.87 -27.23 24.26
CA ILE A 1023 -75.90 -26.16 25.25
C ILE A 1023 -75.31 -24.90 24.60
N THR A 1024 -76.00 -23.77 24.69
CA THR A 1024 -75.58 -22.47 24.15
C THR A 1024 -75.29 -21.50 25.28
N GLY A 1025 -74.32 -20.59 25.08
CA GLY A 1025 -73.84 -19.71 26.14
C GLY A 1025 -73.36 -20.50 27.35
N PHE A 1026 -72.57 -21.55 27.11
CA PHE A 1026 -72.01 -22.38 28.16
C PHE A 1026 -70.87 -21.62 28.84
N ASP A 1027 -70.92 -21.57 30.16
CA ASP A 1027 -69.98 -20.82 31.00
C ASP A 1027 -69.62 -21.72 32.19
N GLY A 1028 -68.37 -22.16 32.27
CA GLY A 1028 -67.94 -23.12 33.26
C GLY A 1028 -66.46 -23.03 33.62
N ASP A 1029 -66.20 -22.86 34.91
CA ASP A 1029 -64.87 -22.87 35.50
C ASP A 1029 -64.58 -24.24 36.12
N PHE A 1030 -63.51 -24.85 35.64
CA PHE A 1030 -63.07 -26.18 36.02
C PHE A 1030 -61.60 -26.19 36.44
N THR A 1031 -61.24 -27.20 37.23
CA THR A 1031 -59.87 -27.62 37.46
C THR A 1031 -59.76 -29.08 37.05
N GLN A 1032 -58.96 -29.37 36.03
CA GLN A 1032 -58.61 -30.73 35.66
C GLN A 1032 -57.59 -31.28 36.65
N THR A 1033 -57.86 -32.48 37.14
CA THR A 1033 -56.98 -33.27 38.02
C THR A 1033 -56.73 -34.65 37.41
N GLY A 1034 -55.88 -35.47 38.02
CA GLY A 1034 -55.64 -36.86 37.56
C GLY A 1034 -56.89 -37.76 37.54
N GLY A 1035 -57.99 -37.37 38.20
CA GLY A 1035 -59.26 -38.13 38.24
C GLY A 1035 -60.42 -37.53 37.44
N GLY A 1036 -60.21 -36.42 36.72
CA GLY A 1036 -61.28 -35.73 35.97
C GLY A 1036 -61.39 -34.23 36.28
N LEU A 1037 -62.49 -33.63 35.81
CA LEU A 1037 -62.82 -32.22 36.04
C LEU A 1037 -63.52 -32.05 37.39
N ASN A 1038 -63.09 -31.04 38.16
CA ASN A 1038 -63.80 -30.52 39.33
C ASN A 1038 -64.22 -29.07 39.05
N GLY A 1039 -65.48 -28.69 39.22
CA GLY A 1039 -65.91 -27.31 38.92
C GLY A 1039 -67.41 -27.07 38.82
N THR A 1040 -67.78 -25.87 38.39
CA THR A 1040 -69.17 -25.40 38.27
C THR A 1040 -69.44 -24.84 36.89
N PHE A 1041 -70.65 -25.07 36.36
CA PHE A 1041 -71.04 -24.57 35.03
C PHE A 1041 -72.51 -24.17 34.96
N ARG A 1042 -72.82 -23.31 33.99
CA ARG A 1042 -74.16 -22.89 33.58
C ARG A 1042 -74.26 -22.83 32.05
N GLY A 1043 -75.48 -22.78 31.53
CA GLY A 1043 -75.74 -22.57 30.10
C GLY A 1043 -77.21 -22.80 29.77
N GLN A 1044 -77.59 -22.57 28.51
CA GLN A 1044 -78.97 -22.77 28.05
C GLN A 1044 -79.07 -24.03 27.18
N ILE A 1045 -79.93 -24.98 27.51
CA ILE A 1045 -80.14 -26.16 26.65
C ILE A 1045 -81.02 -25.78 25.47
N GLY A 1046 -80.55 -26.04 24.24
CA GLY A 1046 -81.27 -25.74 22.99
C GLY A 1046 -81.61 -24.25 22.77
N GLY A 1047 -80.92 -23.32 23.44
CA GLY A 1047 -81.31 -21.89 23.45
C GLY A 1047 -82.55 -21.58 24.31
N GLY A 1048 -83.00 -22.54 25.11
CA GLY A 1048 -84.17 -22.44 26.00
C GLY A 1048 -83.76 -22.26 27.47
N PRO A 1049 -84.29 -23.08 28.41
CA PRO A 1049 -84.04 -22.88 29.84
C PRO A 1049 -82.57 -22.97 30.24
N THR A 1050 -82.23 -22.18 31.26
CA THR A 1050 -80.92 -22.28 31.92
C THR A 1050 -80.83 -23.54 32.76
N ILE A 1051 -79.74 -24.26 32.58
CA ILE A 1051 -79.25 -25.34 33.45
C ILE A 1051 -78.05 -24.83 34.24
N SER A 1052 -77.90 -25.31 35.48
CA SER A 1052 -76.72 -25.07 36.32
C SER A 1052 -76.24 -26.39 36.90
N GLY A 1053 -74.93 -26.57 37.05
CA GLY A 1053 -74.40 -27.86 37.47
C GLY A 1053 -72.97 -27.83 38.01
N THR A 1054 -72.57 -28.99 38.54
CA THR A 1054 -71.24 -29.23 39.12
C THR A 1054 -70.62 -30.46 38.47
N ALA A 1055 -69.35 -30.37 38.09
CA ALA A 1055 -68.53 -31.51 37.69
C ALA A 1055 -67.66 -31.96 38.86
N ALA A 1056 -67.50 -33.27 39.05
CA ALA A 1056 -66.62 -33.83 40.07
C ALA A 1056 -65.87 -35.09 39.54
N PRO A 1057 -64.60 -35.30 39.91
CA PRO A 1057 -63.83 -36.47 39.49
C PRO A 1057 -64.32 -37.76 40.16
N GLN A 1058 -64.29 -38.87 39.42
CA GLN A 1058 -64.56 -40.23 39.91
C GLN A 1058 -63.60 -41.25 39.24
N PRO A 1059 -63.40 -42.45 39.80
CA PRO A 1059 -62.45 -43.43 39.26
C PRO A 1059 -62.66 -43.85 37.80
N LYS A 1060 -63.89 -43.71 37.27
CA LYS A 1060 -64.26 -44.08 35.90
C LYS A 1060 -64.42 -42.86 34.96
N GLY A 1061 -64.17 -41.63 35.44
CA GLY A 1061 -64.26 -40.38 34.66
C GLY A 1061 -64.83 -39.19 35.45
N THR A 1062 -65.29 -38.14 34.78
CA THR A 1062 -66.01 -37.03 35.42
C THR A 1062 -67.49 -37.40 35.63
N ALA A 1063 -68.02 -37.18 36.83
CA ALA A 1063 -69.45 -37.19 37.12
C ALA A 1063 -70.03 -35.77 37.09
N PHE A 1064 -71.30 -35.65 36.67
CA PHE A 1064 -71.99 -34.36 36.54
C PHE A 1064 -73.31 -34.37 37.31
N ARG A 1065 -73.57 -33.31 38.08
CA ARG A 1065 -74.89 -33.03 38.67
C ARG A 1065 -75.44 -31.76 38.04
N LEU A 1066 -76.65 -31.82 37.51
CA LEU A 1066 -77.31 -30.73 36.80
C LEU A 1066 -78.67 -30.44 37.45
N THR A 1067 -79.05 -29.17 37.49
CA THR A 1067 -80.33 -28.70 38.02
C THR A 1067 -80.96 -27.65 37.10
N SER A 1068 -82.30 -27.55 37.14
CA SER A 1068 -83.07 -26.48 36.48
C SER A 1068 -84.43 -26.29 37.14
N LYS A 1069 -85.05 -25.12 36.95
CA LYS A 1069 -86.40 -24.78 37.42
C LYS A 1069 -87.49 -24.91 36.34
N ASP A 1070 -87.13 -25.33 35.13
CA ASP A 1070 -88.07 -25.68 34.05
C ASP A 1070 -87.65 -27.01 33.42
N ALA A 1071 -87.90 -28.09 34.15
CA ALA A 1071 -87.68 -29.46 33.72
C ALA A 1071 -88.39 -29.76 32.39
N GLY A 1072 -89.63 -29.28 32.24
CA GLY A 1072 -90.40 -29.42 31.01
C GLY A 1072 -89.72 -28.77 29.81
N GLY A 1073 -89.26 -27.52 29.93
CA GLY A 1073 -88.48 -26.86 28.89
C GLY A 1073 -87.13 -27.54 28.60
N VAL A 1074 -86.44 -28.06 29.62
CA VAL A 1074 -85.19 -28.85 29.43
C VAL A 1074 -85.47 -30.12 28.62
N LEU A 1075 -86.51 -30.89 28.96
CA LEU A 1075 -86.88 -32.11 28.23
C LEU A 1075 -87.40 -31.83 26.80
N ARG A 1076 -88.06 -30.68 26.59
CA ARG A 1076 -88.43 -30.18 25.25
C ARG A 1076 -87.21 -29.85 24.41
N ALA A 1077 -86.28 -29.05 24.96
CA ALA A 1077 -85.07 -28.61 24.28
C ALA A 1077 -84.09 -29.76 23.98
N ALA A 1078 -84.05 -30.79 24.83
CA ALA A 1078 -83.29 -32.02 24.60
C ALA A 1078 -83.93 -32.97 23.57
N GLY A 1079 -85.14 -32.67 23.06
CA GLY A 1079 -85.87 -33.53 22.14
C GLY A 1079 -86.38 -34.84 22.75
N VAL A 1080 -86.50 -34.92 24.08
CA VAL A 1080 -86.92 -36.12 24.81
C VAL A 1080 -88.44 -36.14 25.03
N LEU A 1081 -89.04 -35.00 25.41
CA LEU A 1081 -90.48 -34.88 25.62
C LEU A 1081 -90.97 -33.48 25.19
N LYS A 1082 -91.56 -33.40 23.99
CA LYS A 1082 -92.09 -32.14 23.39
C LYS A 1082 -93.23 -31.50 24.18
N SER A 1083 -93.84 -32.26 25.08
CA SER A 1083 -95.16 -32.03 25.68
C SER A 1083 -95.11 -31.50 27.13
N ALA A 1084 -93.93 -31.30 27.70
CA ALA A 1084 -93.79 -30.99 29.13
C ALA A 1084 -93.57 -29.50 29.43
N ARG A 1085 -94.12 -29.03 30.56
CA ARG A 1085 -93.96 -27.67 31.10
C ARG A 1085 -93.63 -27.72 32.60
N ASN A 1086 -92.96 -26.68 33.10
CA ASN A 1086 -92.68 -26.47 34.52
C ASN A 1086 -91.78 -27.56 35.16
N GLY A 1087 -91.64 -27.47 36.49
CA GLY A 1087 -91.02 -28.48 37.35
C GLY A 1087 -89.53 -28.26 37.66
N ASP A 1088 -89.14 -28.64 38.87
CA ASP A 1088 -87.75 -28.62 39.32
C ASP A 1088 -87.05 -29.93 38.93
N MET A 1089 -85.92 -29.84 38.23
CA MET A 1089 -85.11 -30.98 37.78
C MET A 1089 -83.84 -31.14 38.63
N GLU A 1090 -83.51 -32.39 39.00
CA GLU A 1090 -82.17 -32.85 39.34
C GLU A 1090 -81.77 -33.99 38.40
N LEU A 1091 -80.61 -33.90 37.75
CA LEU A 1091 -80.03 -34.98 36.96
C LEU A 1091 -78.60 -35.26 37.45
N ILE A 1092 -78.32 -36.50 37.83
CA ILE A 1092 -76.98 -36.98 38.16
C ILE A 1092 -76.53 -37.94 37.05
N LEU A 1093 -75.35 -37.72 36.48
CA LEU A 1093 -74.69 -38.56 35.49
C LEU A 1093 -73.36 -39.07 36.06
N ALA A 1094 -73.26 -40.38 36.30
CA ALA A 1094 -72.01 -41.05 36.66
C ALA A 1094 -71.32 -41.62 35.41
N PRO A 1095 -69.98 -41.61 35.32
CA PRO A 1095 -69.26 -42.09 34.14
C PRO A 1095 -69.31 -43.62 34.03
N GLY A 1096 -69.88 -44.13 32.93
CA GLY A 1096 -70.18 -45.56 32.73
C GLY A 1096 -68.97 -46.43 32.32
N GLY A 1097 -67.73 -45.95 32.52
CA GLY A 1097 -66.48 -46.64 32.17
C GLY A 1097 -66.08 -46.61 30.68
N SER A 1098 -67.02 -46.33 29.78
CA SER A 1098 -66.77 -46.17 28.34
C SER A 1098 -66.94 -44.71 27.90
N LYS A 1099 -66.16 -44.29 26.89
CA LYS A 1099 -66.17 -42.91 26.37
C LYS A 1099 -67.58 -42.50 25.90
N GLY A 1100 -68.12 -41.43 26.48
CA GLY A 1100 -69.44 -40.89 26.14
C GLY A 1100 -70.62 -41.64 26.77
N VAL A 1101 -70.36 -42.70 27.56
CA VAL A 1101 -71.39 -43.48 28.25
C VAL A 1101 -71.55 -42.99 29.69
N TYR A 1102 -72.78 -42.70 30.10
CA TYR A 1102 -73.11 -42.25 31.46
C TYR A 1102 -74.30 -43.01 32.02
N ASP A 1103 -74.18 -43.46 33.27
CA ASP A 1103 -75.31 -43.98 34.03
C ASP A 1103 -76.01 -42.82 34.75
N GLY A 1104 -77.25 -42.57 34.36
CA GLY A 1104 -78.03 -41.40 34.71
C GLY A 1104 -79.15 -41.70 35.70
N ASN A 1105 -79.35 -40.77 36.64
CA ASN A 1105 -80.45 -40.75 37.59
C ASN A 1105 -81.11 -39.36 37.54
N LEU A 1106 -82.25 -39.29 36.85
CA LEU A 1106 -83.10 -38.11 36.69
C LEU A 1106 -84.19 -38.12 37.78
N LYS A 1107 -84.42 -36.96 38.39
CA LYS A 1107 -85.58 -36.65 39.21
C LYS A 1107 -86.21 -35.36 38.74
N ILE A 1108 -87.53 -35.31 38.71
CA ILE A 1108 -88.29 -34.09 38.46
C ILE A 1108 -89.42 -33.99 39.48
N LYS A 1109 -89.72 -32.78 39.95
CA LYS A 1109 -90.89 -32.50 40.78
C LYS A 1109 -91.83 -31.50 40.11
N ASN A 1110 -93.14 -31.68 40.31
CA ASN A 1110 -94.20 -30.76 39.89
C ASN A 1110 -94.13 -30.39 38.38
N ILE A 1111 -94.22 -31.39 37.51
CA ILE A 1111 -94.15 -31.24 36.04
C ILE A 1111 -95.51 -31.51 35.40
N ASP A 1112 -95.88 -30.66 34.43
CA ASP A 1112 -97.17 -30.73 33.73
C ASP A 1112 -96.99 -31.24 32.30
N VAL A 1113 -97.78 -32.24 31.90
CA VAL A 1113 -97.75 -32.83 30.55
C VAL A 1113 -99.01 -32.46 29.78
N HIS A 1114 -98.84 -31.68 28.71
CA HIS A 1114 -99.90 -31.19 27.81
C HIS A 1114 -99.67 -31.73 26.39
N ASP A 1115 -100.71 -31.93 25.59
CA ASP A 1115 -100.56 -32.19 24.14
C ASP A 1115 -99.58 -33.35 23.83
N ALA A 1116 -99.74 -34.48 24.53
CA ALA A 1116 -98.89 -35.67 24.40
C ALA A 1116 -99.63 -36.80 23.67
N PRO A 1117 -99.38 -37.04 22.36
CA PRO A 1117 -100.11 -38.03 21.57
C PRO A 1117 -100.05 -39.44 22.19
N ALA A 1118 -98.88 -39.84 22.68
CA ALA A 1118 -98.68 -41.11 23.37
C ALA A 1118 -99.59 -41.28 24.61
N MET A 1119 -99.83 -40.20 25.37
CA MET A 1119 -100.73 -40.23 26.53
C MET A 1119 -102.20 -40.18 26.11
N ALA A 1120 -102.54 -39.46 25.05
CA ALA A 1120 -103.89 -39.43 24.50
C ALA A 1120 -104.31 -40.80 23.96
N GLU A 1121 -103.44 -41.48 23.21
CA GLU A 1121 -103.68 -42.86 22.76
C GLU A 1121 -103.77 -43.84 23.95
N LEU A 1122 -102.87 -43.75 24.93
CA LEU A 1122 -102.91 -44.60 26.14
C LEU A 1122 -104.24 -44.48 26.90
N LEU A 1123 -104.75 -43.26 27.09
CA LEU A 1123 -106.02 -43.03 27.78
C LEU A 1123 -107.23 -43.40 26.93
N SER A 1124 -107.15 -43.21 25.60
CA SER A 1124 -108.19 -43.63 24.64
C SER A 1124 -108.34 -45.16 24.62
N ALA A 1125 -107.22 -45.89 24.59
CA ALA A 1125 -107.19 -47.35 24.55
C ALA A 1125 -107.72 -48.04 25.84
N ILE A 1126 -107.92 -47.30 26.93
CA ILE A 1126 -108.54 -47.78 28.17
C ILE A 1126 -109.93 -47.18 28.44
N SER A 1127 -110.46 -46.36 27.52
CA SER A 1127 -111.82 -45.79 27.57
C SER A 1127 -112.21 -45.06 28.87
N VAL A 1128 -111.26 -44.39 29.54
CA VAL A 1128 -111.54 -43.68 30.80
C VAL A 1128 -112.18 -42.31 30.52
N VAL A 1129 -113.50 -42.25 30.70
CA VAL A 1129 -114.30 -41.02 30.57
C VAL A 1129 -113.86 -39.97 31.61
N GLY A 1130 -113.64 -38.73 31.15
CA GLY A 1130 -113.26 -37.58 31.98
C GLY A 1130 -111.80 -37.12 31.80
N LEU A 1131 -110.83 -38.04 31.85
CA LEU A 1131 -109.40 -37.67 31.79
C LEU A 1131 -108.97 -37.05 30.45
N LEU A 1132 -109.61 -37.43 29.34
CA LEU A 1132 -109.30 -36.89 28.01
C LEU A 1132 -109.53 -35.36 27.91
N GLN A 1133 -110.52 -34.81 28.62
CA GLN A 1133 -110.81 -33.38 28.60
C GLN A 1133 -109.77 -32.56 29.38
N GLN A 1134 -109.09 -33.16 30.35
CA GLN A 1134 -108.08 -32.46 31.17
C GLN A 1134 -106.78 -32.22 30.37
N LEU A 1135 -106.40 -33.16 29.50
CA LEU A 1135 -105.27 -33.02 28.56
C LEU A 1135 -105.41 -31.80 27.64
N GLY A 1136 -106.60 -31.54 27.12
CA GLY A 1136 -106.88 -30.48 26.13
C GLY A 1136 -107.02 -29.07 26.68
N GLY A 1137 -106.73 -28.82 27.97
CA GLY A 1137 -106.87 -27.49 28.56
C GLY A 1137 -106.04 -27.20 29.82
N GLN A 1138 -105.75 -28.19 30.67
CA GLN A 1138 -104.95 -27.99 31.89
C GLN A 1138 -103.73 -28.93 32.01
N GLY A 1139 -103.65 -29.99 31.22
CA GLY A 1139 -102.55 -30.96 31.27
C GLY A 1139 -102.68 -31.99 32.40
N ILE A 1140 -101.73 -32.91 32.46
CA ILE A 1140 -101.62 -33.93 33.51
C ILE A 1140 -100.46 -33.57 34.44
N PRO A 1141 -100.71 -33.19 35.71
CA PRO A 1141 -99.66 -32.87 36.68
C PRO A 1141 -99.08 -34.12 37.34
N PHE A 1142 -97.75 -34.22 37.37
CA PHE A 1142 -97.00 -35.26 38.09
C PHE A 1142 -96.15 -34.63 39.22
N THR A 1143 -96.36 -35.10 40.45
CA THR A 1143 -95.72 -34.57 41.66
C THR A 1143 -94.26 -34.98 41.75
N ASP A 1144 -93.95 -36.25 41.46
CA ASP A 1144 -92.61 -36.81 41.40
C ASP A 1144 -92.44 -37.66 40.13
N VAL A 1145 -91.30 -37.52 39.48
CA VAL A 1145 -90.81 -38.38 38.39
C VAL A 1145 -89.40 -38.83 38.76
N ASP A 1146 -89.12 -40.13 38.73
CA ASP A 1146 -87.78 -40.71 38.87
C ASP A 1146 -87.47 -41.57 37.63
N ALA A 1147 -86.28 -41.41 37.05
CA ALA A 1147 -85.81 -42.28 35.97
C ALA A 1147 -84.31 -42.63 36.10
N ARG A 1148 -84.02 -43.93 36.07
CA ARG A 1148 -82.67 -44.50 35.98
C ARG A 1148 -82.45 -45.04 34.57
N PHE A 1149 -81.38 -44.57 33.94
CA PHE A 1149 -81.08 -44.86 32.54
C PHE A 1149 -79.58 -44.94 32.29
N ARG A 1150 -79.19 -45.53 31.16
CA ARG A 1150 -77.86 -45.35 30.58
C ARG A 1150 -77.97 -44.48 29.33
N LEU A 1151 -77.25 -43.37 29.33
CA LEU A 1151 -76.98 -42.56 28.15
C LEU A 1151 -75.76 -43.12 27.42
N ASP A 1152 -75.92 -43.33 26.13
CA ASP A 1152 -74.89 -43.71 25.17
C ASP A 1152 -75.05 -42.78 23.94
N PRO A 1153 -74.00 -42.51 23.14
CA PRO A 1153 -74.08 -41.54 22.04
C PRO A 1153 -75.24 -41.77 21.04
N ASP A 1154 -75.66 -43.02 20.82
CA ASP A 1154 -76.74 -43.37 19.89
C ASP A 1154 -78.12 -43.51 20.54
N LYS A 1155 -78.19 -43.85 21.84
CA LYS A 1155 -79.46 -44.18 22.52
C LYS A 1155 -79.47 -43.92 24.02
N VAL A 1156 -80.67 -43.69 24.55
CA VAL A 1156 -80.98 -43.77 25.99
C VAL A 1156 -81.63 -45.12 26.26
N THR A 1157 -81.08 -45.87 27.21
CA THR A 1157 -81.65 -47.14 27.71
C THR A 1157 -82.27 -46.90 29.07
N VAL A 1158 -83.60 -46.95 29.20
CA VAL A 1158 -84.33 -46.71 30.46
C VAL A 1158 -84.49 -48.03 31.20
N TYR A 1159 -83.84 -48.15 32.36
CA TYR A 1159 -83.89 -49.33 33.23
C TYR A 1159 -85.09 -49.31 34.18
N GLU A 1160 -85.42 -48.12 34.67
CA GLU A 1160 -86.58 -47.80 35.52
C GLU A 1160 -86.99 -46.37 35.20
N GLY A 1161 -88.21 -46.14 34.70
CA GLY A 1161 -88.85 -44.84 34.69
C GLY A 1161 -90.16 -44.92 35.48
N SER A 1162 -90.47 -43.91 36.28
CA SER A 1162 -91.76 -43.80 36.97
C SER A 1162 -92.19 -42.34 37.12
N ALA A 1163 -93.47 -42.07 36.93
CA ALA A 1163 -94.10 -40.77 37.13
C ALA A 1163 -95.35 -40.95 37.98
N THR A 1164 -95.51 -40.16 39.04
CA THR A 1164 -96.62 -40.26 40.00
C THR A 1164 -97.22 -38.89 40.30
N GLY A 1165 -98.50 -38.73 40.00
CA GLY A 1165 -99.30 -37.56 40.36
C GLY A 1165 -100.54 -37.95 41.16
N HIS A 1166 -101.32 -36.95 41.60
CA HIS A 1166 -102.49 -37.14 42.46
C HIS A 1166 -103.53 -38.14 41.89
N SER A 1167 -103.74 -38.12 40.57
CA SER A 1167 -104.77 -38.93 39.89
C SER A 1167 -104.24 -40.24 39.28
N MET A 1168 -102.93 -40.37 39.03
CA MET A 1168 -102.40 -41.47 38.21
C MET A 1168 -100.91 -41.76 38.46
N GLY A 1169 -100.55 -43.04 38.37
CA GLY A 1169 -99.16 -43.52 38.31
C GLY A 1169 -98.84 -44.14 36.95
N ILE A 1170 -97.58 -44.00 36.52
CA ILE A 1170 -97.03 -44.59 35.29
C ILE A 1170 -95.65 -45.18 35.61
N SER A 1171 -95.33 -46.36 35.07
CA SER A 1171 -93.95 -46.87 34.93
C SER A 1171 -93.57 -47.03 33.46
N MET A 1172 -92.27 -47.00 33.14
CA MET A 1172 -91.77 -47.38 31.82
C MET A 1172 -90.35 -47.97 31.84
N ASP A 1173 -90.04 -48.82 30.87
CA ASP A 1173 -88.71 -49.37 30.60
C ASP A 1173 -88.52 -49.67 29.09
N GLY A 1174 -87.29 -49.56 28.58
CA GLY A 1174 -86.98 -49.79 27.16
C GLY A 1174 -85.90 -48.89 26.58
N TYR A 1175 -86.03 -48.55 25.29
CA TYR A 1175 -85.01 -47.86 24.50
C TYR A 1175 -85.57 -46.64 23.77
N TYR A 1176 -84.79 -45.55 23.75
CA TYR A 1176 -85.03 -44.36 22.94
C TYR A 1176 -83.80 -44.05 22.08
N PHE A 1177 -83.94 -44.09 20.76
CA PHE A 1177 -82.83 -43.92 19.82
C PHE A 1177 -82.69 -42.43 19.44
N LEU A 1178 -81.67 -41.77 19.97
CA LEU A 1178 -81.40 -40.33 19.76
C LEU A 1178 -81.20 -40.01 18.27
N GLY A 1179 -80.67 -40.98 17.52
CA GLY A 1179 -80.43 -40.86 16.08
C GLY A 1179 -81.69 -40.72 15.21
N SER A 1180 -82.80 -41.37 15.59
CA SER A 1180 -84.01 -41.50 14.77
C SER A 1180 -85.29 -40.98 15.45
N GLY A 1181 -85.23 -40.64 16.74
CA GLY A 1181 -86.41 -40.30 17.54
C GLY A 1181 -87.37 -41.48 17.76
N GLN A 1182 -86.92 -42.70 17.45
CA GLN A 1182 -87.71 -43.91 17.66
C GLN A 1182 -87.67 -44.36 19.12
N MET A 1183 -88.83 -44.77 19.62
CA MET A 1183 -88.98 -45.41 20.91
C MET A 1183 -89.40 -46.88 20.74
N ASP A 1184 -88.94 -47.71 21.66
CA ASP A 1184 -89.45 -49.05 21.88
C ASP A 1184 -89.51 -49.28 23.39
N MET A 1185 -90.64 -48.88 23.98
CA MET A 1185 -90.91 -48.82 25.41
C MET A 1185 -92.06 -49.77 25.80
N GLN A 1186 -92.05 -50.21 27.04
CA GLN A 1186 -93.20 -50.84 27.70
C GLN A 1186 -93.41 -50.19 29.08
N GLY A 1187 -94.58 -50.37 29.67
CA GLY A 1187 -94.90 -49.76 30.96
C GLY A 1187 -96.20 -50.26 31.59
N VAL A 1188 -96.54 -49.69 32.74
CA VAL A 1188 -97.83 -49.88 33.41
C VAL A 1188 -98.45 -48.52 33.69
N ILE A 1189 -99.75 -48.37 33.42
CA ILE A 1189 -100.54 -47.17 33.76
C ILE A 1189 -101.60 -47.51 34.82
N SER A 1190 -101.64 -46.77 35.92
CA SER A 1190 -102.49 -47.03 37.09
C SER A 1190 -103.38 -45.80 37.42
N PRO A 1191 -104.64 -45.77 36.95
CA PRO A 1191 -105.59 -44.67 37.18
C PRO A 1191 -106.09 -44.51 38.63
N PHE A 1192 -105.69 -45.40 39.55
CA PHE A 1192 -106.15 -45.40 40.95
C PHE A 1192 -104.97 -45.54 41.94
N TYR A 1193 -103.85 -44.89 41.63
CA TYR A 1193 -102.59 -45.02 42.34
C TYR A 1193 -102.68 -44.70 43.85
N LEU A 1194 -103.41 -43.64 44.22
CA LEU A 1194 -103.49 -43.16 45.61
C LEU A 1194 -104.26 -44.11 46.55
N VAL A 1195 -105.36 -44.69 46.05
CA VAL A 1195 -106.34 -45.48 46.82
C VAL A 1195 -105.77 -46.80 47.35
N ASN A 1196 -104.68 -47.29 46.75
CA ASN A 1196 -104.08 -48.61 47.03
C ASN A 1196 -102.75 -48.53 47.80
N SER A 1197 -102.44 -47.38 48.41
CA SER A 1197 -101.12 -47.10 49.01
C SER A 1197 -100.77 -47.93 50.26
N ALA A 1198 -101.74 -48.59 50.91
CA ALA A 1198 -101.55 -49.37 52.13
C ALA A 1198 -100.84 -50.73 51.95
N GLY A 1199 -100.78 -51.28 50.72
CA GLY A 1199 -100.29 -52.65 50.44
C GLY A 1199 -98.86 -52.74 49.86
N ARG A 1200 -98.03 -51.70 50.05
CA ARG A 1200 -96.84 -51.39 49.22
C ARG A 1200 -95.64 -52.36 49.23
N ILE A 1201 -95.73 -53.54 49.81
CA ILE A 1201 -94.59 -54.45 50.01
C ILE A 1201 -94.20 -55.21 48.72
N PHE A 1202 -95.10 -55.34 47.74
CA PHE A 1202 -94.94 -56.26 46.59
C PHE A 1202 -95.14 -55.62 45.18
N ALA A 1203 -94.88 -54.31 45.01
CA ALA A 1203 -95.07 -53.63 43.72
C ALA A 1203 -93.98 -52.56 43.43
N ARG A 1204 -93.66 -52.34 42.15
CA ARG A 1204 -92.68 -51.33 41.71
C ARG A 1204 -93.25 -49.90 41.84
N LYS A 1205 -92.37 -48.88 41.93
CA LYS A 1205 -92.80 -47.47 41.98
C LYS A 1205 -93.53 -47.10 40.68
N GLY A 1206 -94.65 -46.38 40.80
CA GLY A 1206 -95.52 -45.99 39.67
C GLY A 1206 -96.60 -47.01 39.26
N GLU A 1207 -96.43 -48.31 39.53
CA GLU A 1207 -97.28 -49.36 38.92
C GLU A 1207 -98.58 -49.66 39.67
N GLY A 1208 -98.60 -49.45 41.00
CA GLY A 1208 -99.74 -49.76 41.86
C GLY A 1208 -100.06 -51.27 41.97
N LEU A 1209 -101.09 -51.61 42.75
CA LEU A 1209 -101.58 -52.99 42.81
C LEU A 1209 -102.33 -53.38 41.52
N VAL A 1210 -103.07 -52.42 40.96
CA VAL A 1210 -103.97 -52.55 39.81
C VAL A 1210 -103.55 -51.53 38.74
N GLY A 1211 -103.40 -51.97 37.48
CA GLY A 1211 -102.98 -51.12 36.36
C GLY A 1211 -102.88 -51.90 35.05
N PHE A 1212 -102.80 -51.19 33.94
CA PHE A 1212 -102.76 -51.76 32.59
C PHE A 1212 -101.33 -51.79 32.03
N ASN A 1213 -100.88 -52.95 31.55
CA ASN A 1213 -99.67 -53.08 30.73
C ASN A 1213 -99.85 -52.37 29.39
N TYR A 1214 -98.86 -51.60 28.98
CA TYR A 1214 -98.79 -50.99 27.65
C TYR A 1214 -97.43 -51.17 26.99
N THR A 1215 -97.44 -50.99 25.67
CA THR A 1215 -96.25 -50.87 24.81
C THR A 1215 -96.36 -49.59 23.97
N LEU A 1216 -95.21 -48.97 23.70
CA LEU A 1216 -95.08 -47.71 22.97
C LEU A 1216 -93.97 -47.86 21.94
N LYS A 1217 -94.34 -47.86 20.66
CA LYS A 1217 -93.40 -47.99 19.52
C LYS A 1217 -93.58 -46.84 18.54
N GLY A 1218 -92.70 -46.70 17.56
CA GLY A 1218 -92.78 -45.62 16.56
C GLY A 1218 -91.91 -44.42 16.97
N THR A 1219 -92.31 -43.20 16.60
CA THR A 1219 -91.54 -41.98 16.90
C THR A 1219 -92.20 -41.15 18.01
N ALA A 1220 -91.45 -40.25 18.66
CA ALA A 1220 -92.02 -39.32 19.64
C ALA A 1220 -93.06 -38.33 19.09
N SER A 1221 -93.28 -38.28 17.77
CA SER A 1221 -94.32 -37.50 17.09
C SER A 1221 -95.45 -38.34 16.49
N ASP A 1222 -95.20 -39.63 16.25
CA ASP A 1222 -96.14 -40.62 15.71
C ASP A 1222 -95.91 -41.93 16.49
N PRO A 1223 -96.45 -42.01 17.72
CA PRO A 1223 -96.39 -43.22 18.53
C PRO A 1223 -97.43 -44.23 18.03
N LYS A 1224 -97.19 -45.50 18.34
CA LYS A 1224 -98.17 -46.58 18.22
C LYS A 1224 -98.29 -47.23 19.58
N VAL A 1225 -99.39 -46.93 20.27
CA VAL A 1225 -99.72 -47.51 21.56
C VAL A 1225 -100.42 -48.86 21.40
N GLY A 1226 -100.00 -49.85 22.18
CA GLY A 1226 -100.71 -51.11 22.37
C GLY A 1226 -100.92 -51.40 23.85
N VAL A 1227 -102.17 -51.48 24.31
CA VAL A 1227 -102.53 -51.75 25.71
C VAL A 1227 -103.14 -53.15 25.85
N ASN A 1228 -102.84 -53.85 26.94
CA ASN A 1228 -103.47 -55.13 27.29
C ASN A 1228 -104.52 -54.92 28.40
N PRO A 1229 -105.83 -54.82 28.08
CA PRO A 1229 -106.86 -54.55 29.08
C PRO A 1229 -107.02 -55.65 30.14
N LEU A 1230 -106.66 -56.91 29.83
CA LEU A 1230 -106.79 -58.04 30.76
C LEU A 1230 -105.83 -57.93 31.96
N SER A 1231 -104.71 -57.23 31.79
CA SER A 1231 -103.69 -57.05 32.83
C SER A 1231 -104.16 -56.27 34.07
N LEU A 1232 -105.32 -55.60 33.97
CA LEU A 1232 -106.03 -54.97 35.08
C LEU A 1232 -106.37 -55.97 36.19
N PHE A 1233 -106.79 -57.18 35.81
CA PHE A 1233 -107.20 -58.24 36.74
C PHE A 1233 -106.02 -59.08 37.25
N THR A 1234 -104.82 -58.88 36.71
CA THR A 1234 -103.60 -59.56 37.13
C THR A 1234 -102.98 -58.86 38.34
N PRO A 1235 -102.76 -59.54 39.49
CA PRO A 1235 -102.02 -58.95 40.61
C PRO A 1235 -100.59 -58.57 40.21
N GLY A 1236 -100.06 -57.48 40.77
CA GLY A 1236 -98.83 -56.82 40.30
C GLY A 1236 -97.66 -57.74 39.95
N PHE A 1237 -97.31 -58.70 40.82
CA PHE A 1237 -96.15 -59.59 40.59
C PHE A 1237 -96.34 -60.62 39.46
N PHE A 1238 -97.58 -61.00 39.13
CA PHE A 1238 -97.87 -61.84 37.96
C PHE A 1238 -97.88 -61.04 36.65
N ARG A 1239 -97.97 -59.70 36.71
CA ARG A 1239 -98.17 -58.84 35.55
C ARG A 1239 -96.96 -58.76 34.62
N ASP A 1240 -95.77 -59.05 35.14
CA ASP A 1240 -94.52 -59.12 34.36
C ASP A 1240 -94.45 -60.32 33.40
N ILE A 1241 -95.27 -61.38 33.60
CA ILE A 1241 -95.35 -62.53 32.67
C ILE A 1241 -95.90 -62.10 31.30
N PHE A 1242 -96.68 -61.01 31.26
CA PHE A 1242 -97.28 -60.44 30.05
C PHE A 1242 -96.45 -59.26 29.47
N ARG A 1243 -95.16 -59.19 29.81
CA ARG A 1243 -94.20 -58.16 29.38
C ARG A 1243 -92.95 -58.83 28.81
N ARG A 1244 -92.12 -58.08 28.09
CA ARG A 1244 -90.74 -58.55 27.80
C ARG A 1244 -89.87 -58.31 29.04
N ASN A 1245 -88.74 -59.00 29.12
CA ASN A 1245 -87.72 -58.65 30.12
C ASN A 1245 -87.27 -57.19 29.94
N PRO A 1246 -87.09 -56.42 31.04
CA PRO A 1246 -86.57 -55.06 30.97
C PRO A 1246 -85.09 -55.07 30.49
N PRO A 1247 -84.55 -53.93 30.02
CA PRO A 1247 -83.16 -53.85 29.61
C PRO A 1247 -82.20 -54.32 30.73
N PRO A 1248 -81.19 -55.17 30.42
CA PRO A 1248 -80.30 -55.74 31.43
C PRO A 1248 -79.48 -54.62 32.09
N ARG A 1249 -79.56 -54.54 33.41
CA ARG A 1249 -78.83 -53.55 34.20
C ARG A 1249 -77.35 -53.95 34.31
N PRO A 1250 -76.41 -53.00 34.30
CA PRO A 1250 -75.10 -53.22 34.87
C PRO A 1250 -75.26 -53.68 36.33
N GLN A 1251 -74.43 -54.61 36.78
CA GLN A 1251 -74.29 -54.83 38.21
C GLN A 1251 -73.66 -53.58 38.84
N ALA A 1252 -74.18 -53.16 39.99
CA ALA A 1252 -73.57 -52.10 40.77
C ALA A 1252 -72.38 -52.68 41.55
N GLU A 1253 -71.21 -52.08 41.36
CA GLU A 1253 -70.02 -52.21 42.22
C GLU A 1253 -70.04 -51.12 43.29
#